data_AF-A0A6G7VMI4-F1
#
_entry.id   AF-A0A6G7VMI4-F1
#
_cell.length_a   1.000
_cell.length_b   1.000
_cell.length_c   1.000
_cell.angle_alpha   90.00
_cell.angle_beta   90.00
_cell.angle_gamma   90.00
#
_symmetry.space_group_name_H-M   'P 1'
#
loop_
_entity.id
_entity.type
_entity.pdbx_description
1 polymer ?
#
loop_
_entity_poly.entity_id
_entity_poly.type
_entity_poly.pdbx_seq_one_letter_code
_entity_poly.pdbx_strand_id
1 'polypeptide(L)'
;MLFGMDGVEIGLIITFACLFGAIMSGYPVAFSIGGAGIIAFFILALLSDAGILLHQAVDDRSAEYAQLVASGVARDTISLFRYPDLPTYVEPLFAEGWQRAFDRNIALITNRMNERVFAGPSIETLLAVSMFVLMGITLERSRIANDLLTTMARVFGPLPGGLAVSIVVVGAFLAASTGIVGATVVTMGLLALPTMLRSGYSPELSTGVIAASGTLGQIIPPSIVIVLLGTLAGDLYSTAQEEFAQANMCPDALTYLGQPAVLSVGTLFQAALLPGIFLAFLYAAYAFCFAMVFPDKAPPVRGGPGEVKIVGPYHNVTWYLGVPVAIILFAIGLSTVGLSGSQNVNVSTIAAQGQQAVLRTNVSADCQASMIERHGQDKWDLAVAQQAEIDADGGALSQEDRVLSPEQMAEARASAIQNAPMLSSNLMLVWVMAGIALALSIGTAPNRPMLPIFVGVGAIAAGIVLDAAFIGPLTSPGTTFLILAIPFAALLWSMRHVASRLGENDLLRVVFPPLVLIVAVLGSILGGITNPTPAAALGAAGALLLAAYRKLEEDPERSALPVLIGTLAIALMLILGTTFDLRISLEQVSVENYIAFVVALICYAITMLTLLYCCWVLWTTGVLTPVVRETAKVTSMVFAILIGSQLLNLVLISFGGEHYIQDFLKSFDSELKVFLIVMLVLFILGFVLDFLEIIYIVIPIVGPVIYGGTLDPKWVTIMIAVNLQTSFLTPPFGFALFYLRGVAPVSVTTGHIYRGVLPFVAIQMLGLGLLWLFPSIVTIVPDLLSN
;
A
#
# COMPACT_ATOMS: atom_id res chain seq x y z
N MET A 1 -11.85 32.10 -33.44
CA MET A 1 -12.13 31.75 -32.04
C MET A 1 -13.62 31.76 -31.81
N LEU A 2 -14.17 30.64 -31.35
CA LEU A 2 -15.60 30.49 -31.04
C LEU A 2 -15.82 30.89 -29.57
N PHE A 3 -16.76 31.80 -29.30
CA PHE A 3 -17.01 32.36 -27.94
C PHE A 3 -15.82 33.05 -27.25
N GLY A 4 -14.78 33.44 -28.00
CA GLY A 4 -13.56 34.05 -27.44
C GLY A 4 -12.64 33.08 -26.71
N MET A 5 -12.91 31.78 -26.81
CA MET A 5 -12.07 30.71 -26.27
C MET A 5 -11.11 30.17 -27.33
N ASP A 6 -9.97 29.70 -26.86
CA ASP A 6 -8.97 29.04 -27.70
C ASP A 6 -9.47 27.67 -28.18
N GLY A 7 -9.00 27.22 -29.34
CA GLY A 7 -9.36 25.93 -29.91
C GLY A 7 -9.09 24.76 -28.96
N VAL A 8 -8.03 24.84 -28.16
CA VAL A 8 -7.67 23.83 -27.16
C VAL A 8 -8.63 23.82 -25.98
N GLU A 9 -9.06 25.00 -25.49
CA GLU A 9 -10.05 25.13 -24.40
C GLU A 9 -11.39 24.50 -24.79
N ILE A 10 -11.87 24.81 -26.01
CA ILE A 10 -13.09 24.21 -26.54
C ILE A 10 -12.89 22.69 -26.72
N GLY A 11 -11.69 22.27 -27.14
CA GLY A 11 -11.29 20.88 -27.22
C GLY A 11 -11.43 20.13 -25.90
N LEU A 12 -10.92 20.73 -24.82
CA LEU A 12 -11.06 20.21 -23.46
C LEU A 12 -12.53 20.14 -23.04
N ILE A 13 -13.30 21.21 -23.25
CA ILE A 13 -14.73 21.25 -22.90
C ILE A 13 -15.51 20.14 -23.61
N ILE A 14 -15.30 19.97 -24.92
CA ILE A 14 -15.96 18.90 -25.71
C ILE A 14 -15.56 17.53 -25.16
N THR A 15 -14.26 17.32 -24.94
CA THR A 15 -13.75 16.03 -24.45
C THR A 15 -14.32 15.67 -23.08
N PHE A 16 -14.29 16.61 -22.13
CA PHE A 16 -14.89 16.41 -20.81
C PHE A 16 -16.40 16.27 -20.88
N ALA A 17 -17.11 17.05 -21.71
CA ALA A 17 -18.56 16.92 -21.87
C ALA A 17 -18.96 15.54 -22.43
N CYS A 18 -18.21 15.01 -23.40
CA CYS A 18 -18.39 13.65 -23.89
C CYS A 18 -18.14 12.60 -22.80
N LEU A 19 -17.06 12.78 -22.02
CA LEU A 19 -16.74 11.89 -20.90
C LEU A 19 -17.84 11.89 -19.82
N PHE A 20 -18.21 13.07 -19.34
CA PHE A 20 -19.26 13.26 -18.35
C PHE A 20 -20.61 12.74 -18.85
N GLY A 21 -20.99 13.06 -20.09
CA GLY A 21 -22.21 12.56 -20.70
C GLY A 21 -22.26 11.03 -20.80
N ALA A 22 -21.14 10.42 -21.19
CA ALA A 22 -21.03 8.96 -21.29
C ALA A 22 -21.11 8.28 -19.91
N ILE A 23 -20.47 8.85 -18.87
CA ILE A 23 -20.52 8.31 -17.51
C ILE A 23 -21.92 8.46 -16.91
N MET A 24 -22.53 9.65 -17.05
CA MET A 24 -23.87 9.94 -16.54
C MET A 24 -24.97 9.13 -17.24
N SER A 25 -24.71 8.59 -18.43
CA SER A 25 -25.65 7.70 -19.13
C SER A 25 -25.85 6.34 -18.43
N GLY A 26 -25.00 6.01 -17.44
CA GLY A 26 -25.03 4.73 -16.74
C GLY A 26 -24.36 3.58 -17.51
N TYR A 27 -23.72 3.87 -18.63
CA TYR A 27 -22.92 2.91 -19.37
C TYR A 27 -21.65 2.54 -18.58
N PRO A 28 -21.18 1.27 -18.61
CA PRO A 28 -20.02 0.88 -17.82
C PRO A 28 -18.80 1.74 -18.17
N VAL A 29 -18.24 2.40 -17.16
CA VAL A 29 -17.29 3.51 -17.36
C VAL A 29 -16.06 3.10 -18.17
N ALA A 30 -15.61 1.86 -18.00
CA ALA A 30 -14.52 1.29 -18.77
C ALA A 30 -14.68 1.47 -20.29
N PHE A 31 -15.90 1.34 -20.81
CA PHE A 31 -16.20 1.56 -22.22
C PHE A 31 -16.56 3.02 -22.52
N SER A 32 -17.20 3.70 -21.56
CA SER A 32 -17.55 5.13 -21.66
C SER A 32 -16.32 6.01 -21.90
N ILE A 33 -15.19 5.71 -21.27
CA ILE A 33 -13.95 6.50 -21.44
C ILE A 33 -13.42 6.41 -22.88
N GLY A 34 -13.25 5.18 -23.39
CA GLY A 34 -12.76 4.97 -24.77
C GLY A 34 -13.74 5.52 -25.81
N GLY A 35 -15.04 5.27 -25.61
CA GLY A 35 -16.09 5.81 -26.48
C GLY A 35 -16.14 7.33 -26.47
N ALA A 36 -16.01 7.97 -25.30
CA ALA A 36 -15.94 9.42 -25.18
C ALA A 36 -14.72 9.99 -25.91
N GLY A 37 -13.55 9.36 -25.79
CA GLY A 37 -12.36 9.76 -26.53
C GLY A 37 -12.57 9.72 -28.05
N ILE A 38 -13.13 8.62 -28.56
CA ILE A 38 -13.42 8.47 -30.00
C ILE A 38 -14.43 9.52 -30.47
N ILE A 39 -15.55 9.69 -29.76
CA ILE A 39 -16.59 10.65 -30.11
C ILE A 39 -16.04 12.08 -30.06
N ALA A 40 -15.29 12.42 -29.01
CA ALA A 40 -14.64 13.72 -28.89
C ALA A 40 -13.69 13.97 -30.06
N PHE A 41 -12.81 13.02 -30.38
CA PHE A 41 -11.89 13.15 -31.51
C PHE A 41 -12.61 13.42 -32.83
N PHE A 42 -13.70 12.69 -33.13
CA PHE A 42 -14.47 12.92 -34.35
C PHE A 42 -15.15 14.30 -34.37
N ILE A 43 -15.71 14.74 -33.25
CA ILE A 43 -16.29 16.09 -33.15
C ILE A 43 -15.20 17.15 -33.38
N LEU A 44 -14.04 16.99 -32.75
CA LEU A 44 -12.92 17.92 -32.90
C LEU A 44 -12.36 17.92 -34.33
N ALA A 45 -12.23 16.76 -34.96
CA ALA A 45 -11.79 16.63 -36.34
C ALA A 45 -12.73 17.37 -37.29
N LEU A 46 -14.05 17.17 -37.16
CA LEU A 46 -15.05 17.85 -37.98
C LEU A 46 -15.04 19.37 -37.79
N LEU A 47 -14.93 19.84 -36.54
CA LEU A 47 -14.90 21.27 -36.23
C LEU A 47 -13.58 21.94 -36.65
N SER A 48 -12.45 21.23 -36.54
CA SER A 48 -11.14 21.71 -37.00
C SER A 48 -11.09 21.79 -38.53
N ASP A 49 -11.61 20.78 -39.23
CA ASP A 49 -11.68 20.75 -40.70
C ASP A 49 -12.60 21.86 -41.24
N ALA A 50 -13.68 22.17 -40.51
CA ALA A 50 -14.54 23.31 -40.80
C ALA A 50 -13.89 24.69 -40.50
N GLY A 51 -12.64 24.72 -40.00
CA GLY A 51 -11.93 25.95 -39.66
C GLY A 51 -12.47 26.69 -38.43
N ILE A 52 -13.26 26.00 -37.59
CA ILE A 52 -13.94 26.59 -36.43
C ILE A 52 -13.00 26.58 -35.21
N LEU A 53 -12.20 25.52 -35.05
CA LEU A 53 -11.24 25.36 -33.96
C LEU A 53 -9.86 25.88 -34.39
N LEU A 54 -9.50 27.05 -33.87
CA LEU A 54 -8.23 27.72 -34.11
C LEU A 54 -7.48 27.83 -32.79
N HIS A 55 -6.21 27.47 -32.78
CA HIS A 55 -5.29 27.57 -31.65
C HIS A 55 -4.38 28.79 -31.77
N GLN A 56 -4.18 29.52 -30.67
CA GLN A 56 -3.17 30.57 -30.56
C GLN A 56 -1.86 30.02 -30.01
N ALA A 57 -0.91 29.76 -30.90
CA ALA A 57 0.44 29.33 -30.53
C ALA A 57 1.36 30.54 -30.32
N VAL A 58 2.30 30.43 -29.37
CA VAL A 58 3.36 31.42 -29.16
C VAL A 58 4.29 31.43 -30.38
N ASP A 59 4.60 32.61 -30.90
CA ASP A 59 5.54 32.77 -32.02
C ASP A 59 6.99 32.63 -31.52
N ASP A 60 7.54 31.43 -31.67
CA ASP A 60 8.92 31.07 -31.29
C ASP A 60 9.99 31.75 -32.14
N ARG A 61 9.60 32.40 -33.25
CA ARG A 61 10.49 33.17 -34.14
C ARG A 61 10.47 34.67 -33.86
N SER A 62 9.62 35.10 -32.93
CA SER A 62 9.53 36.51 -32.55
C SER A 62 10.80 37.00 -31.85
N ALA A 63 11.10 38.29 -32.01
CA ALA A 63 12.25 38.90 -31.36
C ALA A 63 12.07 38.92 -29.83
N GLU A 64 10.83 39.03 -29.38
CA GLU A 64 10.39 39.01 -27.99
C GLU A 64 10.64 37.62 -27.35
N TYR A 65 10.30 36.54 -28.04
CA TYR A 65 10.61 35.18 -27.59
C TYR A 65 12.12 34.95 -27.52
N ALA A 66 12.86 35.38 -28.55
CA ALA A 66 14.31 35.28 -28.57
C ALA A 66 14.98 36.08 -27.42
N GLN A 67 14.43 37.24 -27.06
CA GLN A 67 14.90 38.02 -25.91
C GLN A 67 14.66 37.31 -24.57
N LEU A 68 13.50 36.68 -24.39
CA LEU A 68 13.19 35.88 -23.20
C LEU A 68 14.16 34.72 -23.05
N VAL A 69 14.41 33.97 -24.13
CA VAL A 69 15.40 32.88 -24.12
C VAL A 69 16.81 33.43 -23.85
N ALA A 70 17.17 34.56 -24.45
CA ALA A 70 18.48 35.19 -24.21
C ALA A 70 18.66 35.73 -22.78
N SER A 71 17.57 36.04 -22.09
CA SER A 71 17.58 36.44 -20.67
C SER A 71 17.79 35.26 -19.70
N GLY A 72 17.91 34.04 -20.22
CA GLY A 72 18.14 32.83 -19.43
C GLY A 72 16.87 32.07 -19.06
N VAL A 73 15.70 32.47 -19.57
CA VAL A 73 14.45 31.74 -19.35
C VAL A 73 14.44 30.46 -20.19
N ALA A 74 14.28 29.32 -19.52
CA ALA A 74 14.23 28.02 -20.17
C ALA A 74 12.97 27.90 -21.05
N ARG A 75 13.13 27.36 -22.26
CA ARG A 75 12.08 27.37 -23.32
C ARG A 75 10.80 26.68 -22.90
N ASP A 76 10.91 25.64 -22.10
CA ASP A 76 9.84 24.83 -21.50
C ASP A 76 9.03 25.58 -20.43
N THR A 77 9.51 26.72 -19.95
CA THR A 77 8.80 27.60 -19.01
C THR A 77 8.10 28.78 -19.69
N ILE A 78 8.30 28.95 -21.01
CA ILE A 78 7.68 30.02 -21.78
C ILE A 78 6.31 29.55 -22.27
N SER A 79 5.26 30.05 -21.63
CA SER A 79 3.87 29.80 -22.02
C SER A 79 3.07 31.09 -22.10
N LEU A 80 1.94 31.03 -22.81
CA LEU A 80 1.01 32.16 -22.92
C LEU A 80 0.46 32.60 -21.55
N PHE A 81 0.35 31.66 -20.60
CA PHE A 81 -0.12 31.96 -19.24
C PHE A 81 0.87 32.77 -18.42
N ARG A 82 2.17 32.49 -18.58
CA ARG A 82 3.23 33.19 -17.85
C ARG A 82 3.62 34.50 -18.53
N TYR A 83 3.58 34.53 -19.85
CA TYR A 83 3.95 35.69 -20.67
C TYR A 83 2.84 36.01 -21.68
N PRO A 84 1.75 36.65 -21.23
CA PRO A 84 0.58 36.91 -22.08
C PRO A 84 0.84 37.95 -23.18
N ASP A 85 1.90 38.76 -23.05
CA ASP A 85 2.25 39.81 -24.02
C ASP A 85 3.06 39.28 -25.21
N LEU A 86 3.40 37.99 -25.24
CA LEU A 86 4.14 37.38 -26.33
C LEU A 86 3.34 37.42 -27.65
N PRO A 87 3.98 37.71 -28.79
CA PRO A 87 3.32 37.58 -30.09
C PRO A 87 2.85 36.14 -30.31
N THR A 88 1.61 36.00 -30.76
CA THR A 88 1.01 34.71 -31.11
C THR A 88 0.66 34.66 -32.58
N TYR A 89 0.75 33.48 -33.18
CA TYR A 89 0.17 33.20 -34.49
C TYR A 89 -1.00 32.22 -34.35
N VAL A 90 -1.92 32.25 -35.31
CA VAL A 90 -3.12 31.41 -35.30
C VAL A 90 -2.91 30.22 -36.23
N GLU A 91 -3.10 29.02 -35.71
CA GLU A 91 -3.07 27.78 -36.48
C GLU A 91 -4.36 26.96 -36.27
N PRO A 92 -4.72 26.06 -37.20
CA PRO A 92 -5.79 25.09 -36.95
C PRO A 92 -5.44 24.20 -35.75
N LEU A 93 -6.45 23.77 -34.99
CA LEU A 93 -6.25 22.90 -33.82
C LEU A 93 -5.42 21.64 -34.16
N PHE A 94 -5.62 21.07 -35.35
CA PHE A 94 -4.73 20.05 -35.92
C PHE A 94 -3.87 20.67 -37.02
N ALA A 95 -2.69 21.19 -36.67
CA ALA A 95 -1.79 21.90 -37.60
C ALA A 95 -1.44 21.10 -38.87
N GLU A 96 -1.25 19.78 -38.76
CA GLU A 96 -0.94 18.89 -39.89
C GLU A 96 -2.18 18.19 -40.49
N GLY A 97 -3.39 18.61 -40.10
CA GLY A 97 -4.65 18.00 -40.49
C GLY A 97 -5.08 16.83 -39.60
N TRP A 98 -6.40 16.59 -39.54
CA TRP A 98 -6.97 15.58 -38.65
C TRP A 98 -6.59 14.15 -39.07
N GLN A 99 -6.32 13.88 -40.37
CA GLN A 99 -5.92 12.55 -40.83
C GLN A 99 -4.58 12.14 -40.21
N ARG A 100 -3.62 13.06 -40.18
CA ARG A 100 -2.30 12.78 -39.59
C ARG A 100 -2.37 12.64 -38.07
N ALA A 101 -3.23 13.42 -37.41
CA ALA A 101 -3.54 13.24 -35.99
C ALA A 101 -4.16 11.86 -35.72
N PHE A 102 -5.06 11.39 -36.59
CA PHE A 102 -5.67 10.07 -36.51
C PHE A 102 -4.64 8.95 -36.71
N ASP A 103 -3.80 9.03 -37.74
CA ASP A 103 -2.74 8.05 -38.02
C ASP A 103 -1.73 7.97 -36.86
N ARG A 104 -1.31 9.13 -36.34
CA ARG A 104 -0.44 9.20 -35.15
C ARG A 104 -1.12 8.55 -33.94
N ASN A 105 -2.40 8.85 -33.70
CA ASN A 105 -3.14 8.27 -32.59
C ASN A 105 -3.23 6.75 -32.74
N ILE A 106 -3.59 6.21 -33.91
CA ILE A 106 -3.66 4.76 -34.13
C ILE A 106 -2.30 4.08 -33.92
N ALA A 107 -1.22 4.67 -34.44
CA ALA A 107 0.12 4.13 -34.25
C ALA A 107 0.52 4.11 -32.77
N LEU A 108 0.26 5.21 -32.04
CA LEU A 108 0.57 5.34 -30.63
C LEU A 108 -0.33 4.47 -29.73
N ILE A 109 -1.59 4.22 -30.11
CA ILE A 109 -2.49 3.35 -29.36
C ILE A 109 -1.87 1.97 -29.22
N THR A 110 -1.38 1.39 -30.32
CA THR A 110 -0.80 0.03 -30.29
C THR A 110 0.44 -0.03 -29.39
N ASN A 111 1.34 0.95 -29.51
CA ASN A 111 2.54 1.02 -28.69
C ASN A 111 2.22 1.27 -27.21
N ARG A 112 1.35 2.24 -26.90
CA ARG A 112 0.94 2.53 -25.51
C ARG A 112 0.18 1.37 -24.87
N MET A 113 -0.67 0.68 -25.63
CA MET A 113 -1.33 -0.53 -25.14
C MET A 113 -0.30 -1.62 -24.85
N ASN A 114 0.69 -1.82 -25.71
CA ASN A 114 1.75 -2.78 -25.46
C ASN A 114 2.55 -2.40 -24.20
N GLU A 115 3.05 -1.17 -24.09
CA GLU A 115 3.90 -0.72 -22.98
C GLU A 115 3.16 -0.62 -21.64
N ARG A 116 1.92 -0.11 -21.63
CA ARG A 116 1.19 0.18 -20.39
C ARG A 116 0.15 -0.86 -20.00
N VAL A 117 -0.26 -1.74 -20.91
CA VAL A 117 -1.33 -2.73 -20.64
C VAL A 117 -0.83 -4.18 -20.74
N PHE A 118 -0.08 -4.52 -21.79
CA PHE A 118 0.22 -5.93 -22.10
C PHE A 118 1.65 -6.38 -21.75
N ALA A 119 2.63 -5.48 -21.79
CA ALA A 119 4.05 -5.80 -21.81
C ALA A 119 4.89 -4.70 -21.13
N GLY A 120 4.58 -4.37 -19.87
CA GLY A 120 5.37 -3.45 -19.06
C GLY A 120 5.21 -3.66 -17.55
N PRO A 121 5.88 -2.82 -16.72
CA PRO A 121 5.88 -2.94 -15.25
C PRO A 121 4.47 -2.92 -14.63
N SER A 122 3.52 -2.28 -15.31
CA SER A 122 2.12 -2.26 -14.93
C SER A 122 1.51 -3.67 -14.82
N ILE A 123 1.97 -4.67 -15.59
CA ILE A 123 1.41 -6.02 -15.54
C ILE A 123 1.65 -6.69 -14.18
N GLU A 124 2.82 -6.48 -13.57
CA GLU A 124 3.14 -7.04 -12.26
C GLU A 124 2.23 -6.44 -11.18
N THR A 125 1.92 -5.16 -11.30
CA THR A 125 1.08 -4.42 -10.35
C THR A 125 -0.39 -4.78 -10.52
N LEU A 126 -0.86 -4.97 -11.75
CA LEU A 126 -2.21 -5.44 -12.06
C LEU A 126 -2.43 -6.90 -11.60
N LEU A 127 -1.37 -7.73 -11.67
CA LEU A 127 -1.41 -9.08 -11.08
C LEU A 127 -1.52 -9.01 -9.55
N ALA A 128 -0.80 -8.09 -8.89
CA ALA A 128 -0.93 -7.87 -7.46
C ALA A 128 -2.35 -7.45 -7.08
N VAL A 129 -2.94 -6.48 -7.80
CA VAL A 129 -4.34 -6.07 -7.62
C VAL A 129 -5.28 -7.27 -7.73
N SER A 130 -5.11 -8.11 -8.74
CA SER A 130 -5.94 -9.31 -8.96
C SER A 130 -5.84 -10.31 -7.81
N MET A 131 -4.64 -10.53 -7.26
CA MET A 131 -4.41 -11.42 -6.13
C MET A 131 -4.95 -10.86 -4.81
N PHE A 132 -4.83 -9.55 -4.57
CA PHE A 132 -5.45 -8.90 -3.42
C PHE A 132 -6.98 -8.94 -3.47
N VAL A 133 -7.55 -8.67 -4.64
CA VAL A 133 -8.99 -8.80 -4.88
C VAL A 133 -9.44 -10.25 -4.61
N LEU A 134 -8.69 -11.24 -5.11
CA LEU A 134 -8.96 -12.66 -4.86
C LEU A 134 -8.95 -12.98 -3.36
N MET A 135 -7.93 -12.52 -2.64
CA MET A 135 -7.81 -12.68 -1.18
C MET A 135 -9.03 -12.12 -0.47
N GLY A 136 -9.38 -10.85 -0.74
CA GLY A 136 -10.51 -10.17 -0.11
C GLY A 136 -11.85 -10.84 -0.36
N ILE A 137 -12.17 -11.14 -1.63
CA ILE A 137 -13.43 -11.79 -1.99
C ILE A 137 -13.49 -13.19 -1.39
N THR A 138 -12.37 -13.91 -1.29
CA THR A 138 -12.32 -15.23 -0.64
C THR A 138 -12.67 -15.12 0.85
N LEU A 139 -12.10 -14.15 1.58
CA LEU A 139 -12.40 -13.92 3.00
C LEU A 139 -13.85 -13.45 3.20
N GLU A 140 -14.39 -12.65 2.29
CA GLU A 140 -15.77 -12.19 2.33
C GLU A 140 -16.77 -13.35 2.07
N ARG A 141 -16.58 -14.10 0.98
CA ARG A 141 -17.48 -15.20 0.56
C ARG A 141 -17.42 -16.41 1.48
N SER A 142 -16.32 -16.59 2.22
CA SER A 142 -16.18 -17.62 3.25
C SER A 142 -16.86 -17.25 4.58
N ARG A 143 -17.62 -16.15 4.66
CA ARG A 143 -18.33 -15.66 5.86
C ARG A 143 -17.42 -15.27 7.04
N ILE A 144 -16.11 -15.19 6.83
CA ILE A 144 -15.16 -14.78 7.89
C ILE A 144 -15.51 -13.36 8.37
N ALA A 145 -15.87 -12.48 7.44
CA ALA A 145 -16.39 -11.14 7.73
C ALA A 145 -17.58 -11.11 8.70
N ASN A 146 -18.54 -12.03 8.53
CA ASN A 146 -19.73 -12.10 9.38
C ASN A 146 -19.39 -12.56 10.80
N ASP A 147 -18.47 -13.52 10.93
CA ASP A 147 -18.05 -14.00 12.26
C ASP A 147 -17.21 -12.96 12.97
N LEU A 148 -16.34 -12.23 12.24
CA LEU A 148 -15.59 -11.09 12.76
C LEU A 148 -16.54 -10.04 13.31
N LEU A 149 -17.57 -9.65 12.54
CA LEU A 149 -18.60 -8.70 12.98
C LEU A 149 -19.32 -9.16 14.23
N THR A 150 -19.87 -10.38 14.24
CA THR A 150 -20.62 -10.90 15.38
C THR A 150 -19.76 -11.08 16.63
N THR A 151 -18.50 -11.48 16.46
CA THR A 151 -17.56 -11.65 17.57
C THR A 151 -17.09 -10.31 18.12
N MET A 152 -16.80 -9.33 17.26
CA MET A 152 -16.48 -7.96 17.68
C MET A 152 -17.67 -7.28 18.34
N ALA A 153 -18.89 -7.52 17.84
CA ALA A 153 -20.12 -7.04 18.46
C ALA A 153 -20.31 -7.63 19.86
N ARG A 154 -19.88 -8.88 20.13
CA ARG A 154 -19.89 -9.46 21.48
C ARG A 154 -18.85 -8.81 22.40
N VAL A 155 -17.67 -8.50 21.88
CA VAL A 155 -16.58 -7.88 22.65
C VAL A 155 -16.90 -6.44 23.03
N PHE A 156 -17.29 -5.61 22.06
CA PHE A 156 -17.53 -4.19 22.30
C PHE A 156 -18.99 -3.88 22.62
N GLY A 157 -19.95 -4.75 22.30
CA GLY A 157 -21.40 -4.53 22.50
C GLY A 157 -21.84 -4.06 23.88
N PRO A 158 -21.26 -4.52 24.99
CA PRO A 158 -21.60 -4.04 26.33
C PRO A 158 -21.26 -2.55 26.56
N LEU A 159 -20.33 -1.99 25.78
CA LEU A 159 -19.95 -0.59 25.86
C LEU A 159 -20.97 0.30 25.09
N PRO A 160 -21.23 1.54 25.56
CA PRO A 160 -22.05 2.49 24.80
C PRO A 160 -21.42 2.74 23.42
N GLY A 161 -22.22 2.63 22.35
CA GLY A 161 -21.72 2.74 20.96
C GLY A 161 -20.88 1.54 20.50
N GLY A 162 -20.80 0.48 21.30
CA GLY A 162 -19.93 -0.67 21.07
C GLY A 162 -20.07 -1.31 19.69
N LEU A 163 -21.29 -1.46 19.19
CA LEU A 163 -21.55 -2.04 17.87
C LEU A 163 -21.02 -1.16 16.74
N ALA A 164 -21.08 0.17 16.88
CA ALA A 164 -20.52 1.10 15.91
C ALA A 164 -18.98 1.01 15.88
N VAL A 165 -18.35 0.94 17.06
CA VAL A 165 -16.90 0.72 17.17
C VAL A 165 -16.50 -0.62 16.56
N SER A 166 -17.26 -1.69 16.79
CA SER A 166 -17.04 -2.99 16.14
C SER A 166 -17.05 -2.89 14.62
N ILE A 167 -17.97 -2.12 14.05
CA ILE A 167 -18.06 -1.95 12.58
C ILE A 167 -16.85 -1.21 12.04
N VAL A 168 -16.38 -0.15 12.73
CA VAL A 168 -15.15 0.56 12.31
C VAL A 168 -13.94 -0.38 12.35
N VAL A 169 -13.79 -1.15 13.43
CA VAL A 169 -12.66 -2.09 13.60
C VAL A 169 -12.71 -3.21 12.56
N VAL A 170 -13.86 -3.87 12.40
CA VAL A 170 -13.99 -4.95 11.41
C VAL A 170 -13.91 -4.42 10.00
N GLY A 171 -14.48 -3.25 9.74
CA GLY A 171 -14.37 -2.59 8.45
C GLY A 171 -12.93 -2.19 8.15
N ALA A 172 -12.12 -1.76 9.12
CA ALA A 172 -10.68 -1.54 8.94
C ALA A 172 -9.91 -2.83 8.59
N PHE A 173 -10.23 -3.96 9.24
CA PHE A 173 -9.63 -5.26 8.91
C PHE A 173 -10.04 -5.76 7.52
N LEU A 174 -11.33 -5.64 7.18
CA LEU A 174 -11.82 -6.08 5.88
C LEU A 174 -11.37 -5.14 4.76
N ALA A 175 -11.30 -3.84 5.03
CA ALA A 175 -10.74 -2.82 4.15
C ALA A 175 -9.32 -3.19 3.69
N ALA A 176 -8.46 -3.58 4.63
CA ALA A 176 -7.11 -4.07 4.35
C ALA A 176 -7.13 -5.32 3.45
N SER A 177 -8.16 -6.16 3.55
CA SER A 177 -8.19 -7.41 2.80
C SER A 177 -8.82 -7.31 1.40
N THR A 178 -9.82 -6.42 1.21
CA THR A 178 -10.60 -6.34 -0.03
C THR A 178 -10.13 -5.24 -0.96
N GLY A 179 -9.73 -4.07 -0.44
CA GLY A 179 -9.39 -2.89 -1.26
C GLY A 179 -10.53 -2.37 -2.16
N ILE A 180 -11.73 -2.97 -2.12
CA ILE A 180 -12.90 -2.60 -2.93
C ILE A 180 -13.92 -1.94 -2.01
N VAL A 181 -13.91 -0.62 -2.01
CA VAL A 181 -14.78 0.20 -1.15
C VAL A 181 -16.26 -0.11 -1.38
N GLY A 182 -16.70 -0.15 -2.64
CA GLY A 182 -18.12 -0.31 -2.95
C GLY A 182 -18.69 -1.65 -2.47
N ALA A 183 -17.99 -2.74 -2.74
CA ALA A 183 -18.36 -4.07 -2.26
C ALA A 183 -18.40 -4.12 -0.73
N THR A 184 -17.41 -3.53 -0.06
CA THR A 184 -17.34 -3.51 1.40
C THR A 184 -18.51 -2.73 2.02
N VAL A 185 -18.86 -1.56 1.47
CA VAL A 185 -20.02 -0.76 1.92
C VAL A 185 -21.33 -1.51 1.70
N VAL A 186 -21.51 -2.17 0.55
CA VAL A 186 -22.69 -2.99 0.23
C VAL A 186 -22.80 -4.15 1.21
N THR A 187 -21.72 -4.89 1.43
CA THR A 187 -21.70 -6.07 2.30
C THR A 187 -21.92 -5.69 3.76
N MET A 188 -21.26 -4.63 4.24
CA MET A 188 -21.52 -4.08 5.58
C MET A 188 -22.94 -3.52 5.71
N GLY A 189 -23.46 -2.89 4.66
CA GLY A 189 -24.84 -2.41 4.63
C GLY A 189 -25.85 -3.55 4.72
N LEU A 190 -25.62 -4.68 4.06
CA LEU A 190 -26.51 -5.85 4.13
C LEU A 190 -26.41 -6.60 5.48
N LEU A 191 -25.22 -6.66 6.08
CA LEU A 191 -24.98 -7.44 7.30
C LEU A 191 -25.18 -6.62 8.59
N ALA A 192 -24.59 -5.42 8.65
CA ALA A 192 -24.50 -4.64 9.87
C ALA A 192 -25.69 -3.67 10.05
N LEU A 193 -26.16 -3.01 8.98
CA LEU A 193 -27.22 -2.00 9.09
C LEU A 193 -28.52 -2.56 9.72
N PRO A 194 -29.06 -3.71 9.30
CA PRO A 194 -30.27 -4.26 9.92
C PRO A 194 -30.06 -4.59 11.40
N THR A 195 -28.85 -5.03 11.77
CA THR A 195 -28.49 -5.40 13.13
C THR A 195 -28.35 -4.17 14.04
N MET A 196 -27.83 -3.05 13.53
CA MET A 196 -27.78 -1.78 14.24
C MET A 196 -29.19 -1.22 14.50
N LEU A 197 -30.04 -1.20 13.47
CA LEU A 197 -31.40 -0.69 13.58
C LEU A 197 -32.25 -1.51 14.56
N ARG A 198 -32.13 -2.84 14.53
CA ARG A 198 -32.80 -3.73 15.51
C ARG A 198 -32.30 -3.51 16.94
N SER A 199 -31.04 -3.13 17.09
CA SER A 199 -30.43 -2.80 18.39
C SER A 199 -30.76 -1.37 18.86
N GLY A 200 -31.61 -0.62 18.15
CA GLY A 200 -32.04 0.72 18.54
C GLY A 200 -31.05 1.85 18.19
N TYR A 201 -30.07 1.60 17.32
CA TYR A 201 -29.17 2.66 16.86
C TYR A 201 -29.89 3.62 15.89
N SER A 202 -29.53 4.90 15.97
CA SER A 202 -30.03 5.90 15.04
C SER A 202 -29.64 5.58 13.58
N PRO A 203 -30.54 5.80 12.59
CA PRO A 203 -30.22 5.60 11.18
C PRO A 203 -29.02 6.43 10.70
N GLU A 204 -28.87 7.65 11.22
CA GLU A 204 -27.79 8.56 10.85
C GLU A 204 -26.42 8.01 11.29
N LEU A 205 -26.27 7.64 12.56
CA LEU A 205 -25.01 7.05 13.04
C LEU A 205 -24.70 5.73 12.32
N SER A 206 -25.71 4.87 12.17
CA SER A 206 -25.54 3.56 11.55
C SER A 206 -25.06 3.66 10.10
N THR A 207 -25.69 4.55 9.32
CA THR A 207 -25.33 4.74 7.91
C THR A 207 -23.99 5.45 7.76
N GLY A 208 -23.72 6.47 8.59
CA GLY A 208 -22.45 7.19 8.58
C GLY A 208 -21.26 6.28 8.88
N VAL A 209 -21.34 5.48 9.95
CA VAL A 209 -20.28 4.56 10.36
C VAL A 209 -20.01 3.51 9.28
N ILE A 210 -21.06 2.92 8.70
CA ILE A 210 -20.91 1.90 7.64
C ILE A 210 -20.28 2.50 6.39
N ALA A 211 -20.75 3.68 5.94
CA ALA A 211 -20.20 4.34 4.77
C ALA A 211 -18.73 4.73 4.97
N ALA A 212 -18.41 5.40 6.10
CA ALA A 212 -17.05 5.83 6.40
C ALA A 212 -16.09 4.66 6.62
N SER A 213 -16.54 3.61 7.31
CA SER A 213 -15.70 2.44 7.54
C SER A 213 -15.39 1.68 6.26
N GLY A 214 -16.30 1.66 5.28
CA GLY A 214 -16.05 1.01 4.00
C GLY A 214 -15.02 1.75 3.14
N THR A 215 -14.90 3.08 3.26
CA THR A 215 -13.90 3.85 2.49
C THR A 215 -12.47 3.70 3.03
N LEU A 216 -12.29 3.18 4.25
CA LEU A 216 -10.95 2.91 4.81
C LEU A 216 -10.11 1.96 3.93
N GLY A 217 -10.75 1.15 3.08
CA GLY A 217 -10.06 0.26 2.12
C GLY A 217 -9.20 0.99 1.08
N GLN A 218 -9.37 2.31 0.92
CA GLN A 218 -8.53 3.11 0.03
C GLN A 218 -7.17 3.48 0.65
N ILE A 219 -7.07 3.51 1.98
CA ILE A 219 -5.87 3.99 2.66
C ILE A 219 -5.18 2.92 3.49
N ILE A 220 -5.92 1.98 4.09
CA ILE A 220 -5.34 0.94 4.94
C ILE A 220 -4.70 -0.15 4.05
N PRO A 221 -3.37 -0.37 4.14
CA PRO A 221 -2.69 -1.39 3.35
C PRO A 221 -3.11 -2.84 3.72
N PRO A 222 -3.06 -3.80 2.80
CA PRO A 222 -2.80 -3.65 1.36
C PRO A 222 -4.01 -3.04 0.61
N SER A 223 -3.81 -1.90 -0.04
CA SER A 223 -4.89 -1.17 -0.72
C SER A 223 -4.64 -1.08 -2.22
N ILE A 224 -5.68 -1.38 -3.02
CA ILE A 224 -5.65 -1.26 -4.49
C ILE A 224 -5.30 0.18 -4.91
N VAL A 225 -5.86 1.18 -4.22
CA VAL A 225 -5.60 2.60 -4.51
C VAL A 225 -4.11 2.91 -4.38
N ILE A 226 -3.48 2.47 -3.29
CA ILE A 226 -2.06 2.74 -3.02
C ILE A 226 -1.15 1.92 -3.95
N VAL A 227 -1.53 0.69 -4.32
CA VAL A 227 -0.77 -0.09 -5.32
C VAL A 227 -0.74 0.62 -6.67
N LEU A 228 -1.89 1.10 -7.13
CA LEU A 228 -2.01 1.77 -8.42
C LEU A 228 -1.35 3.15 -8.42
N LEU A 229 -1.59 3.95 -7.37
CA LEU A 229 -0.91 5.22 -7.19
C LEU A 229 0.59 5.03 -7.08
N GLY A 230 1.08 4.03 -6.35
CA GLY A 230 2.52 3.85 -6.18
C GLY A 230 3.26 3.44 -7.43
N THR A 231 2.60 2.71 -8.32
CA THR A 231 3.17 2.40 -9.63
C THR A 231 3.25 3.65 -10.50
N LEU A 232 2.13 4.36 -10.66
CA LEU A 232 2.07 5.53 -11.55
C LEU A 232 2.83 6.73 -11.00
N ALA A 233 2.72 7.02 -9.71
CA ALA A 233 3.47 8.08 -9.06
C ALA A 233 4.96 7.78 -9.06
N GLY A 234 5.37 6.51 -8.93
CA GLY A 234 6.75 6.08 -9.08
C GLY A 234 7.31 6.43 -10.45
N ASP A 235 6.63 5.98 -11.51
CA ASP A 235 7.03 6.25 -12.90
C ASP A 235 7.07 7.77 -13.18
N LEU A 236 6.01 8.50 -12.81
CA LEU A 236 5.89 9.94 -13.04
C LEU A 236 6.94 10.72 -12.24
N TYR A 237 7.25 10.32 -11.01
CA TYR A 237 8.29 10.94 -10.20
C TYR A 237 9.67 10.69 -10.81
N SER A 238 10.00 9.46 -11.21
CA SER A 238 11.29 9.17 -11.84
C SER A 238 11.47 9.96 -13.13
N THR A 239 10.48 9.95 -14.02
CA THR A 239 10.56 10.64 -15.32
C THR A 239 10.60 12.16 -15.13
N ALA A 240 9.76 12.72 -14.26
CA ALA A 240 9.78 14.16 -14.01
C ALA A 240 11.14 14.59 -13.44
N GLN A 241 11.69 13.88 -12.45
CA GLN A 241 13.00 14.24 -11.87
C GLN A 241 14.15 14.09 -12.87
N GLU A 242 14.07 13.14 -13.82
CA GLU A 242 15.03 13.05 -14.92
C GLU A 242 14.96 14.26 -15.86
N GLU A 243 13.76 14.68 -16.25
CA GLU A 243 13.56 15.90 -17.07
C GLU A 243 14.05 17.15 -16.34
N PHE A 244 13.76 17.27 -15.04
CA PHE A 244 14.22 18.38 -14.20
C PHE A 244 15.75 18.40 -14.08
N ALA A 245 16.41 17.24 -13.93
CA ALA A 245 17.86 17.17 -13.88
C ALA A 245 18.49 17.63 -15.21
N GLN A 246 17.94 17.18 -16.33
CA GLN A 246 18.41 17.58 -17.67
C GLN A 246 18.21 19.08 -17.92
N ALA A 247 17.07 19.64 -17.52
CA ALA A 247 16.80 21.08 -17.61
C ALA A 247 17.79 21.92 -16.79
N ASN A 248 18.29 21.38 -15.68
CA ASN A 248 19.28 22.01 -14.81
C ASN A 248 20.73 21.64 -15.16
N MET A 249 20.97 21.16 -16.38
CA MET A 249 22.29 20.81 -16.93
C MET A 249 23.03 19.70 -16.16
N CYS A 250 22.30 18.87 -15.42
CA CYS A 250 22.81 17.68 -14.76
C CYS A 250 22.53 16.43 -15.61
N PRO A 251 23.43 15.41 -15.59
CA PRO A 251 23.33 14.24 -16.46
C PRO A 251 22.15 13.32 -16.13
N ASP A 252 21.81 13.19 -14.84
CA ASP A 252 20.80 12.26 -14.34
C ASP A 252 20.21 12.72 -13.00
N ALA A 253 19.01 12.23 -12.69
CA ALA A 253 18.29 12.59 -11.46
C ALA A 253 19.02 12.16 -10.18
N LEU A 254 19.73 11.03 -10.20
CA LEU A 254 20.50 10.56 -9.04
C LEU A 254 21.64 11.54 -8.71
N THR A 255 22.32 12.05 -9.74
CA THR A 255 23.35 13.09 -9.58
C THR A 255 22.74 14.37 -9.01
N TYR A 256 21.61 14.83 -9.53
CA TYR A 256 20.98 16.08 -9.09
C TYR A 256 20.39 15.99 -7.66
N LEU A 257 19.74 14.87 -7.32
CA LEU A 257 19.07 14.68 -6.03
C LEU A 257 19.98 14.12 -4.93
N GLY A 258 21.07 13.43 -5.28
CA GLY A 258 21.91 12.68 -4.34
C GLY A 258 21.31 11.34 -3.89
N GLN A 259 20.08 11.03 -4.31
CA GLN A 259 19.37 9.79 -3.99
C GLN A 259 18.58 9.31 -5.22
N PRO A 260 18.33 7.99 -5.36
CA PRO A 260 17.59 7.48 -6.49
C PRO A 260 16.16 8.05 -6.50
N ALA A 261 15.72 8.58 -7.63
CA ALA A 261 14.38 9.14 -7.84
C ALA A 261 13.32 8.03 -7.97
N VAL A 262 13.23 7.15 -6.98
CA VAL A 262 12.35 5.98 -7.00
C VAL A 262 11.33 6.06 -5.86
N LEU A 263 10.06 5.82 -6.19
CA LEU A 263 8.99 5.67 -5.22
C LEU A 263 8.39 4.28 -5.40
N SER A 264 8.61 3.40 -4.43
CA SER A 264 8.08 2.03 -4.48
C SER A 264 6.72 1.94 -3.80
N VAL A 265 5.90 0.98 -4.24
CA VAL A 265 4.61 0.65 -3.61
C VAL A 265 4.79 0.28 -2.12
N GLY A 266 5.88 -0.42 -1.78
CA GLY A 266 6.19 -0.79 -0.39
C GLY A 266 6.43 0.44 0.50
N THR A 267 7.14 1.45 -0.02
CA THR A 267 7.35 2.73 0.68
C THR A 267 6.03 3.45 0.92
N LEU A 268 5.12 3.42 -0.05
CA LEU A 268 3.80 4.02 0.11
C LEU A 268 2.89 3.22 1.05
N PHE A 269 3.04 1.90 1.13
CA PHE A 269 2.37 1.10 2.16
C PHE A 269 2.85 1.49 3.57
N GLN A 270 4.16 1.68 3.75
CA GLN A 270 4.72 2.20 5.00
C GLN A 270 4.14 3.59 5.32
N ALA A 271 4.10 4.48 4.33
CA ALA A 271 3.61 5.85 4.45
C ALA A 271 2.10 5.94 4.75
N ALA A 272 1.30 5.03 4.20
CA ALA A 272 -0.16 5.00 4.37
C ALA A 272 -0.61 4.37 5.69
N LEU A 273 0.24 3.54 6.32
CA LEU A 273 -0.12 2.75 7.49
C LEU A 273 -0.59 3.61 8.67
N LEU A 274 0.21 4.61 9.05
CA LEU A 274 -0.11 5.47 10.20
C LEU A 274 -1.33 6.37 9.94
N PRO A 275 -1.44 7.08 8.80
CA PRO A 275 -2.64 7.82 8.42
C PRO A 275 -3.91 6.95 8.42
N GLY A 276 -3.84 5.73 7.89
CA GLY A 276 -4.97 4.81 7.82
C GLY A 276 -5.47 4.36 9.20
N ILE A 277 -4.55 3.94 10.08
CA ILE A 277 -4.87 3.57 11.46
C ILE A 277 -5.39 4.78 12.24
N PHE A 278 -4.79 5.95 12.03
CA PHE A 278 -5.20 7.20 12.67
C PHE A 278 -6.63 7.59 12.30
N LEU A 279 -7.00 7.52 11.01
CA LEU A 279 -8.38 7.79 10.57
C LEU A 279 -9.38 6.78 11.14
N ALA A 280 -9.04 5.49 11.15
CA ALA A 280 -9.88 4.46 11.76
C ALA A 280 -10.09 4.72 13.27
N PHE A 281 -9.03 5.14 13.97
CA PHE A 281 -9.11 5.53 15.37
C PHE A 281 -10.02 6.74 15.57
N LEU A 282 -9.89 7.79 14.76
CA LEU A 282 -10.76 8.97 14.86
C LEU A 282 -12.23 8.64 14.60
N TYR A 283 -12.53 7.72 13.67
CA TYR A 283 -13.91 7.26 13.42
C TYR A 283 -14.48 6.49 14.60
N ALA A 284 -13.69 5.57 15.19
CA ALA A 284 -14.10 4.81 16.36
C ALA A 284 -14.28 5.73 17.59
N ALA A 285 -13.35 6.68 17.79
CA ALA A 285 -13.42 7.67 18.86
C ALA A 285 -14.66 8.57 18.71
N TYR A 286 -14.97 9.03 17.51
CA TYR A 286 -16.20 9.78 17.24
C TYR A 286 -17.45 8.97 17.56
N ALA A 287 -17.53 7.72 17.08
CA ALA A 287 -18.69 6.85 17.36
C ALA A 287 -18.88 6.61 18.87
N PHE A 288 -17.78 6.42 19.61
CA PHE A 288 -17.78 6.24 21.06
C PHE A 288 -18.20 7.52 21.79
N CYS A 289 -17.60 8.67 21.46
CA CYS A 289 -17.96 9.96 22.04
C CYS A 289 -19.41 10.35 21.75
N PHE A 290 -19.88 10.11 20.52
CA PHE A 290 -21.28 10.34 20.15
C PHE A 290 -22.23 9.50 21.02
N ALA A 291 -21.88 8.23 21.29
CA ALA A 291 -22.69 7.36 22.13
C ALA A 291 -22.68 7.78 23.61
N MET A 292 -21.58 8.32 24.12
CA MET A 292 -21.53 8.88 25.49
C MET A 292 -22.39 10.13 25.63
N VAL A 293 -22.42 11.00 24.60
CA VAL A 293 -23.23 12.23 24.62
C VAL A 293 -24.70 11.95 24.33
N PHE A 294 -25.00 10.99 23.45
CA PHE A 294 -26.36 10.62 23.03
C PHE A 294 -26.64 9.13 23.28
N PRO A 295 -26.79 8.70 24.54
CA PRO A 295 -26.96 7.29 24.90
C PRO A 295 -28.20 6.65 24.27
N ASP A 296 -29.28 7.42 24.10
CA ASP A 296 -30.53 6.93 23.48
C ASP A 296 -30.38 6.60 21.99
N LYS A 297 -29.39 7.20 21.31
CA LYS A 297 -29.16 7.03 19.86
C LYS A 297 -28.17 5.91 19.53
N ALA A 298 -27.46 5.38 20.53
CA ALA A 298 -26.46 4.34 20.39
C ALA A 298 -26.36 3.49 21.66
N PRO A 299 -27.45 2.77 22.03
CA PRO A 299 -27.49 2.04 23.29
C PRO A 299 -26.50 0.87 23.31
N PRO A 300 -26.03 0.46 24.50
CA PRO A 300 -25.23 -0.74 24.65
C PRO A 300 -26.08 -1.98 24.32
N VAL A 301 -25.51 -2.88 23.53
CA VAL A 301 -26.15 -4.15 23.17
C VAL A 301 -25.85 -5.15 24.28
N ARG A 302 -26.84 -5.44 25.12
CA ARG A 302 -26.73 -6.51 26.13
C ARG A 302 -26.63 -7.85 25.40
N GLY A 303 -25.47 -8.49 25.46
CA GLY A 303 -25.28 -9.85 24.95
C GLY A 303 -26.25 -10.83 25.62
N GLY A 304 -26.73 -11.82 24.85
CA GLY A 304 -27.50 -12.93 25.39
C GLY A 304 -26.73 -13.71 26.49
N PRO A 305 -27.43 -14.46 27.34
CA PRO A 305 -26.86 -15.09 28.52
C PRO A 305 -25.80 -16.13 28.13
N GLY A 306 -24.52 -15.83 28.41
CA GLY A 306 -23.38 -16.70 28.12
C GLY A 306 -22.11 -16.16 28.80
N GLU A 307 -22.02 -16.44 30.11
CA GLU A 307 -20.87 -16.29 31.01
C GLU A 307 -19.66 -15.44 30.55
N VAL A 308 -19.66 -14.16 30.92
CA VAL A 308 -18.39 -13.50 31.26
C VAL A 308 -17.95 -14.10 32.60
N LYS A 309 -17.07 -15.11 32.57
CA LYS A 309 -16.43 -15.61 33.79
C LYS A 309 -15.65 -14.46 34.43
N ILE A 310 -16.04 -14.11 35.65
CA ILE A 310 -15.40 -13.08 36.47
C ILE A 310 -13.99 -13.55 36.81
N VAL A 311 -13.03 -13.22 35.96
CA VAL A 311 -11.62 -13.12 36.33
C VAL A 311 -11.38 -11.63 36.59
N GLY A 312 -10.67 -11.29 37.68
CA GLY A 312 -10.65 -9.93 38.26
C GLY A 312 -10.44 -8.77 37.27
N PRO A 313 -10.77 -7.52 37.65
CA PRO A 313 -10.98 -6.38 36.75
C PRO A 313 -9.82 -6.06 35.79
N TYR A 314 -8.61 -6.52 36.07
CA TYR A 314 -7.42 -6.29 35.26
C TYR A 314 -6.85 -7.53 34.57
N HIS A 315 -7.39 -8.74 34.82
CA HIS A 315 -6.79 -9.98 34.32
C HIS A 315 -6.65 -10.01 32.79
N ASN A 316 -7.72 -9.66 32.08
CA ASN A 316 -7.71 -9.64 30.62
C ASN A 316 -6.74 -8.58 30.09
N VAL A 317 -6.73 -7.38 30.66
CA VAL A 317 -5.82 -6.30 30.23
C VAL A 317 -4.36 -6.71 30.45
N THR A 318 -4.05 -7.30 31.60
CA THR A 318 -2.71 -7.77 31.92
C THR A 318 -2.22 -8.83 30.93
N TRP A 319 -3.01 -9.86 30.65
CA TRP A 319 -2.53 -11.00 29.85
C TRP A 319 -2.70 -10.83 28.34
N TYR A 320 -3.72 -10.11 27.87
CA TYR A 320 -3.91 -9.86 26.43
C TYR A 320 -3.08 -8.68 25.92
N LEU A 321 -2.71 -7.71 26.78
CA LEU A 321 -2.00 -6.50 26.36
C LEU A 321 -0.73 -6.25 27.17
N GLY A 322 -0.83 -6.17 28.50
CA GLY A 322 0.29 -5.78 29.37
C GLY A 322 1.51 -6.68 29.23
N VAL A 323 1.35 -7.99 29.34
CA VAL A 323 2.44 -8.97 29.26
C VAL A 323 3.01 -9.07 27.84
N PRO A 324 2.22 -9.18 26.76
CA PRO A 324 2.76 -9.13 25.40
C PRO A 324 3.59 -7.87 25.12
N VAL A 325 3.09 -6.69 25.51
CA VAL A 325 3.83 -5.42 25.36
C VAL A 325 5.11 -5.44 26.19
N ALA A 326 5.08 -5.94 27.42
CA ALA A 326 6.28 -6.05 28.26
C ALA A 326 7.34 -7.00 27.65
N ILE A 327 6.92 -8.13 27.05
CA ILE A 327 7.84 -9.06 26.36
C ILE A 327 8.50 -8.37 25.16
N ILE A 328 7.71 -7.64 24.35
CA ILE A 328 8.22 -6.90 23.19
C ILE A 328 9.19 -5.80 23.64
N LEU A 329 8.81 -4.98 24.62
CA LEU A 329 9.66 -3.91 25.15
C LEU A 329 10.95 -4.46 25.76
N PHE A 330 10.90 -5.62 26.41
CA PHE A 330 12.08 -6.29 26.93
C PHE A 330 13.03 -6.75 25.81
N ALA A 331 12.49 -7.34 24.75
CA ALA A 331 13.29 -7.75 23.59
C ALA A 331 13.88 -6.56 22.84
N ILE A 332 13.11 -5.48 22.65
CA ILE A 332 13.61 -4.21 22.10
C ILE A 332 14.71 -3.66 23.02
N GLY A 333 14.51 -3.65 24.33
CA GLY A 333 15.52 -3.24 25.31
C GLY A 333 16.83 -4.00 25.16
N LEU A 334 16.78 -5.33 25.08
CA LEU A 334 17.95 -6.18 24.81
C LEU A 334 18.66 -5.81 23.50
N SER A 335 17.89 -5.49 22.45
CA SER A 335 18.45 -5.05 21.18
C SER A 335 19.10 -3.67 21.26
N THR A 336 18.48 -2.71 21.92
CA THR A 336 19.01 -1.35 22.09
C THR A 336 20.31 -1.30 22.92
N VAL A 337 20.48 -2.24 23.85
CA VAL A 337 21.70 -2.37 24.68
C VAL A 337 22.79 -3.18 23.95
N GLY A 338 22.53 -3.67 22.74
CA GLY A 338 23.48 -4.46 21.94
C GLY A 338 23.65 -5.91 22.43
N LEU A 339 22.79 -6.39 23.33
CA LEU A 339 22.81 -7.77 23.79
C LEU A 339 22.18 -8.73 22.77
N SER A 340 21.23 -8.24 21.97
CA SER A 340 20.58 -9.00 20.89
C SER A 340 20.72 -8.29 19.55
N GLY A 341 21.09 -9.02 18.51
CA GLY A 341 21.17 -8.48 17.16
C GLY A 341 21.59 -9.53 16.12
N SER A 342 21.89 -9.08 14.91
CA SER A 342 22.33 -9.97 13.85
C SER A 342 23.72 -10.53 14.14
N GLN A 343 23.86 -11.86 14.10
CA GLN A 343 25.15 -12.57 14.19
C GLN A 343 25.67 -12.97 12.80
N ASN A 344 25.17 -12.33 11.73
CA ASN A 344 25.58 -12.66 10.37
C ASN A 344 27.04 -12.23 10.12
N VAL A 345 27.88 -13.19 9.73
CA VAL A 345 29.31 -13.00 9.41
C VAL A 345 29.61 -13.11 7.92
N ASN A 346 28.58 -13.17 7.07
CA ASN A 346 28.77 -13.09 5.63
C ASN A 346 29.21 -11.68 5.24
N VAL A 347 30.50 -11.54 4.98
CA VAL A 347 31.11 -10.36 4.38
C VAL A 347 30.90 -10.46 2.87
N SER A 348 30.27 -9.45 2.27
CA SER A 348 30.16 -9.35 0.81
C SER A 348 31.56 -9.33 0.18
N THR A 349 31.75 -9.99 -0.96
CA THR A 349 33.03 -9.95 -1.71
C THR A 349 33.37 -8.54 -2.20
N ILE A 350 32.35 -7.69 -2.27
CA ILE A 350 32.45 -6.27 -2.55
C ILE A 350 32.53 -5.57 -1.19
N ALA A 351 33.53 -4.72 -0.97
CA ALA A 351 33.56 -3.84 0.19
C ALA A 351 32.20 -3.14 0.34
N ALA A 352 31.68 -3.05 1.57
CA ALA A 352 30.51 -2.22 1.87
C ALA A 352 30.70 -0.88 1.16
N GLN A 353 29.65 -0.35 0.51
CA GLN A 353 29.71 0.92 -0.21
C GLN A 353 30.56 1.89 0.63
N GLY A 354 31.79 2.18 0.15
CA GLY A 354 32.63 3.17 0.81
C GLY A 354 31.78 4.43 0.97
N GLN A 355 31.98 5.17 2.06
CA GLN A 355 31.23 6.39 2.31
C GLN A 355 31.19 7.17 0.99
N GLN A 356 29.99 7.31 0.42
CA GLN A 356 29.81 8.18 -0.73
C GLN A 356 29.59 9.56 -0.14
N ALA A 357 30.23 10.55 -0.73
CA ALA A 357 29.88 11.93 -0.42
C ALA A 357 28.36 12.08 -0.58
N VAL A 358 27.74 12.85 0.33
CA VAL A 358 26.28 13.08 0.36
C VAL A 358 25.76 13.58 -0.99
N LEU A 359 26.61 14.23 -1.79
CA LEU A 359 26.36 14.62 -3.17
C LEU A 359 27.56 14.24 -4.05
N ARG A 360 27.30 13.97 -5.33
CA ARG A 360 28.36 13.81 -6.33
C ARG A 360 28.99 15.18 -6.63
N THR A 361 30.30 15.30 -6.42
CA THR A 361 31.04 16.55 -6.61
C THR A 361 31.74 16.65 -7.97
N ASN A 362 31.92 15.53 -8.67
CA ASN A 362 32.44 15.50 -10.05
C ASN A 362 31.32 15.76 -11.07
N VAL A 363 30.91 17.03 -11.20
CA VAL A 363 29.86 17.48 -12.11
C VAL A 363 30.31 18.74 -12.88
N SER A 364 29.60 19.10 -13.95
CA SER A 364 29.84 20.35 -14.66
C SER A 364 29.63 21.57 -13.75
N ALA A 365 30.27 22.70 -14.07
CA ALA A 365 30.12 23.93 -13.29
C ALA A 365 28.65 24.41 -13.21
N ASP A 366 27.89 24.20 -14.28
CA ASP A 366 26.46 24.55 -14.34
C ASP A 366 25.63 23.62 -13.44
N CYS A 367 25.88 22.30 -13.49
CA CYS A 367 25.20 21.35 -12.60
C CYS A 367 25.56 21.59 -11.13
N GLN A 368 26.81 21.96 -10.83
CA GLN A 368 27.24 22.36 -9.50
C GLN A 368 26.42 23.54 -8.98
N ALA A 369 26.24 24.59 -9.80
CA ALA A 369 25.44 25.75 -9.40
C ALA A 369 24.00 25.35 -9.08
N SER A 370 23.37 24.55 -9.94
CA SER A 370 22.01 24.02 -9.74
C SER A 370 21.89 23.14 -8.48
N MET A 371 22.90 22.33 -8.19
CA MET A 371 22.93 21.48 -6.99
C MET A 371 23.10 22.30 -5.70
N ILE A 372 23.93 23.34 -5.73
CA ILE A 372 24.11 24.29 -4.62
C ILE A 372 22.81 25.04 -4.35
N GLU A 373 22.11 25.49 -5.40
CA GLU A 373 20.83 26.18 -5.28
C GLU A 373 19.78 25.28 -4.58
N ARG A 374 19.73 24.00 -4.93
CA ARG A 374 18.77 23.05 -4.36
C ARG A 374 19.11 22.61 -2.93
N HIS A 375 20.35 22.22 -2.67
CA HIS A 375 20.75 21.57 -1.42
C HIS A 375 21.36 22.54 -0.40
N GLY A 376 21.73 23.74 -0.82
CA GLY A 376 22.44 24.73 -0.03
C GLY A 376 23.96 24.54 -0.05
N GLN A 377 24.67 25.64 0.13
CA GLN A 377 26.14 25.66 0.13
C GLN A 377 26.74 24.74 1.20
N ASP A 378 26.14 24.71 2.40
CA ASP A 378 26.65 23.91 3.52
C ASP A 378 26.71 22.40 3.20
N LYS A 379 25.69 21.87 2.51
CA LYS A 379 25.66 20.46 2.10
C LYS A 379 26.66 20.17 0.97
N TRP A 380 26.86 21.11 0.06
CA TRP A 380 27.86 21.00 -0.99
C TRP A 380 29.27 20.98 -0.41
N ASP A 381 29.58 21.90 0.50
CA ASP A 381 30.89 21.97 1.16
C ASP A 381 31.17 20.72 1.99
N LEU A 382 30.14 20.18 2.66
CA LEU A 382 30.22 18.88 3.34
C LEU A 382 30.54 17.75 2.36
N ALA A 383 29.86 17.69 1.21
CA ALA A 383 30.11 16.67 0.20
C ALA A 383 31.52 16.79 -0.41
N VAL A 384 32.03 18.02 -0.59
CA VAL A 384 33.41 18.26 -1.03
C VAL A 384 34.43 17.82 0.02
N ALA A 385 34.18 18.11 1.30
CA ALA A 385 35.03 17.65 2.40
C ALA A 385 35.04 16.12 2.49
N GLN A 386 33.88 15.48 2.40
CA GLN A 386 33.74 14.03 2.36
C GLN A 386 34.44 13.44 1.14
N GLN A 387 34.28 14.03 -0.05
CA GLN A 387 34.97 13.56 -1.25
C GLN A 387 36.49 13.72 -1.11
N ALA A 388 36.98 14.79 -0.50
CA ALA A 388 38.39 14.99 -0.24
C ALA A 388 38.96 13.96 0.76
N GLU A 389 38.19 13.58 1.78
CA GLU A 389 38.53 12.46 2.68
C GLU A 389 38.54 11.12 1.94
N ILE A 390 37.53 10.85 1.11
CA ILE A 390 37.44 9.65 0.27
C ILE A 390 38.63 9.57 -0.70
N ASP A 391 39.00 10.70 -1.33
CA ASP A 391 40.12 10.79 -2.26
C ASP A 391 41.46 10.66 -1.53
N ALA A 392 41.59 11.19 -0.30
CA ALA A 392 42.76 11.03 0.54
C ALA A 392 42.97 9.58 1.01
N ASP A 393 41.88 8.83 1.20
CA ASP A 393 41.87 7.41 1.55
C ASP A 393 42.02 6.47 0.33
N GLY A 394 42.23 7.01 -0.88
CA GLY A 394 42.49 6.24 -2.10
C GLY A 394 41.43 6.35 -3.22
N GLY A 395 40.47 7.26 -3.08
CA GLY A 395 39.41 7.53 -4.06
C GLY A 395 38.30 6.49 -4.08
N ALA A 396 37.25 6.77 -4.85
CA ALA A 396 36.19 5.81 -5.11
C ALA A 396 36.74 4.62 -5.93
N LEU A 397 37.23 3.60 -5.25
CA LEU A 397 37.78 2.36 -5.82
C LEU A 397 36.92 1.88 -7.01
N SER A 398 37.59 1.52 -8.11
CA SER A 398 36.94 0.96 -9.30
C SER A 398 36.19 -0.33 -8.94
N GLN A 399 35.20 -0.75 -9.73
CA GLN A 399 34.42 -1.97 -9.43
C GLN A 399 35.31 -3.23 -9.32
N GLU A 400 36.50 -3.22 -9.94
CA GLU A 400 37.53 -4.26 -9.82
C GLU A 400 38.39 -4.12 -8.55
N ASP A 401 38.67 -2.89 -8.07
CA ASP A 401 39.39 -2.64 -6.80
C ASP A 401 38.51 -2.79 -5.54
N ARG A 402 37.18 -2.91 -5.71
CA ARG A 402 36.21 -3.15 -4.62
C ARG A 402 36.13 -4.59 -4.17
N VAL A 403 36.74 -5.51 -4.92
CA VAL A 403 36.83 -6.91 -4.51
C VAL A 403 37.81 -6.95 -3.35
N LEU A 404 37.29 -7.09 -2.13
CA LEU A 404 38.12 -7.21 -0.93
C LEU A 404 39.14 -8.32 -1.18
N SER A 405 40.42 -8.01 -0.96
CA SER A 405 41.43 -9.06 -0.99
C SER A 405 41.06 -10.15 0.04
N PRO A 406 41.50 -11.41 -0.16
CA PRO A 406 41.24 -12.48 0.80
C PRO A 406 41.60 -12.13 2.24
N GLU A 407 42.62 -11.29 2.43
CA GLU A 407 43.07 -10.79 3.72
C GLU A 407 42.10 -9.75 4.32
N GLN A 408 41.63 -8.79 3.53
CA GLN A 408 40.64 -7.79 3.99
C GLN A 408 39.26 -8.42 4.28
N MET A 409 38.86 -9.44 3.52
CA MET A 409 37.65 -10.22 3.84
C MET A 409 37.82 -10.96 5.17
N ALA A 410 39.02 -11.49 5.45
CA ALA A 410 39.30 -12.15 6.72
C ALA A 410 39.29 -11.17 7.89
N GLU A 411 39.78 -9.94 7.71
CA GLU A 411 39.79 -8.89 8.74
C GLU A 411 38.40 -8.30 9.00
N ALA A 412 37.62 -8.03 7.95
CA ALA A 412 36.22 -7.64 8.06
C ALA A 412 35.36 -8.74 8.72
N ARG A 413 35.66 -10.00 8.44
CA ARG A 413 35.01 -11.14 9.09
C ARG A 413 35.44 -11.27 10.55
N ALA A 414 36.71 -11.04 10.87
CA ALA A 414 37.22 -11.07 12.23
C ALA A 414 36.62 -9.96 13.11
N SER A 415 36.48 -8.74 12.57
CA SER A 415 35.81 -7.64 13.26
C SER A 415 34.31 -7.88 13.45
N ALA A 416 33.63 -8.43 12.44
CA ALA A 416 32.22 -8.85 12.56
C ALA A 416 32.02 -9.94 13.63
N ILE A 417 32.97 -10.88 13.76
CA ILE A 417 32.94 -11.91 14.81
C ILE A 417 33.14 -11.29 16.20
N GLN A 418 34.04 -10.32 16.35
CA GLN A 418 34.32 -9.67 17.64
C GLN A 418 33.18 -8.77 18.11
N ASN A 419 32.49 -8.09 17.20
CA ASN A 419 31.38 -7.19 17.50
C ASN A 419 30.01 -7.88 17.53
N ALA A 420 29.97 -9.20 17.37
CA ALA A 420 28.71 -9.91 17.31
C ALA A 420 27.99 -9.91 18.68
N PRO A 421 26.69 -9.63 18.71
CA PRO A 421 25.89 -9.63 19.92
C PRO A 421 25.74 -11.05 20.50
N MET A 422 25.52 -11.14 21.81
CA MET A 422 25.43 -12.43 22.53
C MET A 422 24.20 -13.25 22.14
N LEU A 423 23.10 -12.60 21.78
CA LEU A 423 21.85 -13.25 21.40
C LEU A 423 21.54 -13.02 19.91
N SER A 424 21.12 -14.06 19.22
CA SER A 424 20.72 -13.99 17.81
C SER A 424 19.36 -13.32 17.64
N SER A 425 19.24 -12.34 16.74
CA SER A 425 17.97 -11.69 16.40
C SER A 425 16.90 -12.67 15.92
N ASN A 426 17.29 -13.67 15.13
CA ASN A 426 16.37 -14.64 14.56
C ASN A 426 15.80 -15.58 15.63
N LEU A 427 16.64 -16.03 16.58
CA LEU A 427 16.20 -16.86 17.70
C LEU A 427 15.38 -16.04 18.70
N MET A 428 15.80 -14.80 18.98
CA MET A 428 15.08 -13.88 19.86
C MET A 428 13.64 -13.66 19.38
N LEU A 429 13.43 -13.51 18.06
CA LEU A 429 12.09 -13.41 17.48
C LEU A 429 11.23 -14.65 17.80
N VAL A 430 11.79 -15.86 17.65
CA VAL A 430 11.08 -17.11 17.98
C VAL A 430 10.70 -17.16 19.46
N TRP A 431 11.61 -16.77 20.35
CA TRP A 431 11.37 -16.74 21.79
C TRP A 431 10.31 -15.71 22.18
N VAL A 432 10.32 -14.52 21.57
CA VAL A 432 9.31 -13.48 21.78
C VAL A 432 7.93 -13.97 21.35
N MET A 433 7.82 -14.51 20.14
CA MET A 433 6.55 -15.01 19.61
C MET A 433 5.97 -16.15 20.45
N ALA A 434 6.83 -17.08 20.89
CA ALA A 434 6.46 -18.14 21.82
C ALA A 434 6.01 -17.58 23.18
N GLY A 435 6.71 -16.58 23.72
CA GLY A 435 6.37 -15.92 24.98
C GLY A 435 5.00 -15.24 24.93
N ILE A 436 4.71 -14.53 23.83
CA ILE A 436 3.41 -13.90 23.59
C ILE A 436 2.31 -14.97 23.53
N ALA A 437 2.52 -16.06 22.79
CA ALA A 437 1.52 -17.14 22.71
C ALA A 437 1.23 -17.78 24.07
N LEU A 438 2.26 -18.00 24.89
CA LEU A 438 2.11 -18.50 26.26
C LEU A 438 1.33 -17.52 27.13
N ALA A 439 1.65 -16.23 27.07
CA ALA A 439 0.94 -15.18 27.81
C ALA A 439 -0.55 -15.10 27.45
N LEU A 440 -0.85 -15.12 26.15
CA LEU A 440 -2.23 -15.14 25.65
C LEU A 440 -2.99 -16.39 26.15
N SER A 441 -2.32 -17.54 26.23
CA SER A 441 -2.94 -18.80 26.68
C SER A 441 -3.33 -18.80 28.16
N ILE A 442 -2.61 -18.02 28.97
CA ILE A 442 -2.95 -17.80 30.39
C ILE A 442 -4.23 -16.95 30.47
N GLY A 443 -4.32 -15.91 29.64
CA GLY A 443 -5.48 -15.02 29.57
C GLY A 443 -6.75 -15.69 29.03
N THR A 444 -6.63 -16.73 28.19
CA THR A 444 -7.82 -17.43 27.64
C THR A 444 -8.39 -18.48 28.57
N ALA A 445 -7.54 -19.29 29.21
CA ALA A 445 -7.96 -20.45 29.99
C ALA A 445 -7.19 -20.55 31.32
N PRO A 446 -7.46 -19.65 32.29
CA PRO A 446 -6.72 -19.59 33.55
C PRO A 446 -6.91 -20.84 34.44
N ASN A 447 -8.01 -21.58 34.23
CA ASN A 447 -8.35 -22.77 35.04
C ASN A 447 -7.75 -24.09 34.52
N ARG A 448 -7.05 -24.09 33.37
CA ARG A 448 -6.40 -25.28 32.82
C ARG A 448 -5.01 -25.50 33.42
N PRO A 449 -4.53 -26.76 33.57
CA PRO A 449 -3.31 -27.07 34.31
C PRO A 449 -2.09 -26.33 33.78
N MET A 450 -1.41 -25.50 34.58
CA MET A 450 -0.32 -24.61 34.11
C MET A 450 0.97 -25.33 33.69
N LEU A 451 1.07 -26.65 33.92
CA LEU A 451 2.28 -27.43 33.64
C LEU A 451 2.83 -27.25 32.20
N PRO A 452 2.02 -27.33 31.13
CA PRO A 452 2.53 -27.13 29.77
C PRO A 452 3.10 -25.72 29.55
N ILE A 453 2.50 -24.72 30.18
CA ILE A 453 2.94 -23.33 30.07
C ILE A 453 4.28 -23.14 30.77
N PHE A 454 4.45 -23.69 31.97
CA PHE A 454 5.73 -23.63 32.69
C PHE A 454 6.85 -24.38 31.93
N VAL A 455 6.54 -25.51 31.29
CA VAL A 455 7.49 -26.18 30.38
C VAL A 455 7.87 -25.28 29.21
N GLY A 456 6.91 -24.56 28.62
CA GLY A 456 7.18 -23.57 27.58
C GLY A 456 8.05 -22.39 28.04
N VAL A 457 7.75 -21.80 29.19
CA VAL A 457 8.56 -20.70 29.78
C VAL A 457 9.96 -21.20 30.11
N GLY A 458 10.08 -22.40 30.68
CA GLY A 458 11.37 -23.04 30.94
C GLY A 458 12.15 -23.31 29.64
N ALA A 459 11.48 -23.71 28.57
CA ALA A 459 12.10 -23.91 27.26
C ALA A 459 12.62 -22.59 26.66
N ILE A 460 11.87 -21.49 26.78
CA ILE A 460 12.33 -20.16 26.34
C ILE A 460 13.55 -19.72 27.15
N ALA A 461 13.50 -19.84 28.48
CA ALA A 461 14.62 -19.46 29.33
C ALA A 461 15.87 -20.30 29.03
N ALA A 462 15.71 -21.61 28.88
CA ALA A 462 16.80 -22.51 28.48
C ALA A 462 17.34 -22.16 27.09
N GLY A 463 16.46 -21.84 26.14
CA GLY A 463 16.83 -21.41 24.79
C GLY A 463 17.67 -20.13 24.78
N ILE A 464 17.27 -19.10 25.53
CA ILE A 464 18.01 -17.84 25.67
C ILE A 464 19.37 -18.07 26.34
N VAL A 465 19.44 -18.90 27.39
CA VAL A 465 20.69 -19.23 28.06
C VAL A 465 21.64 -20.00 27.14
N LEU A 466 21.13 -20.97 26.38
CA LEU A 466 21.94 -21.75 25.44
C LEU A 466 22.40 -20.90 24.26
N ASP A 467 21.57 -19.97 23.78
CA ASP A 467 21.93 -18.97 22.77
C ASP A 467 23.11 -18.13 23.26
N ALA A 468 22.97 -17.49 24.42
CA ALA A 468 24.02 -16.65 25.01
C ALA A 468 25.33 -17.40 25.33
N ALA A 469 25.27 -18.71 25.62
CA ALA A 469 26.42 -19.47 26.10
C ALA A 469 27.15 -20.28 25.00
N PHE A 470 26.43 -20.78 24.00
CA PHE A 470 26.95 -21.77 23.05
C PHE A 470 26.71 -21.43 21.57
N ILE A 471 25.88 -20.43 21.28
CA ILE A 471 25.59 -20.02 19.91
C ILE A 471 26.36 -18.74 19.61
N GLY A 472 27.31 -18.83 18.69
CA GLY A 472 28.08 -17.71 18.22
C GLY A 472 28.01 -17.59 16.70
N PRO A 473 28.68 -16.57 16.13
CA PRO A 473 28.61 -16.27 14.71
C PRO A 473 29.18 -17.37 13.79
N LEU A 474 30.02 -18.24 14.35
CA LEU A 474 30.66 -19.35 13.64
C LEU A 474 29.92 -20.69 13.81
N THR A 475 28.87 -20.72 14.65
CA THR A 475 28.11 -21.94 14.90
C THR A 475 27.25 -22.25 13.67
N SER A 476 27.42 -23.44 13.08
CA SER A 476 26.61 -23.81 11.90
C SER A 476 25.12 -23.86 12.26
N PRO A 477 24.20 -23.61 11.31
CA PRO A 477 22.77 -23.77 11.53
C PRO A 477 22.39 -25.17 12.04
N GLY A 478 23.06 -26.23 11.55
CA GLY A 478 22.87 -27.60 12.03
C GLY A 478 23.33 -27.79 13.49
N THR A 479 24.46 -27.21 13.87
CA THR A 479 24.94 -27.26 15.26
C THR A 479 24.02 -26.47 16.19
N THR A 480 23.55 -25.30 15.74
CA THR A 480 22.55 -24.48 16.44
C THR A 480 21.26 -25.26 16.68
N PHE A 481 20.77 -25.97 15.66
CA PHE A 481 19.60 -26.83 15.80
C PHE A 481 19.80 -27.94 16.83
N LEU A 482 20.98 -28.59 16.85
CA LEU A 482 21.30 -29.64 17.83
C LEU A 482 21.38 -29.10 19.26
N ILE A 483 22.02 -27.94 19.47
CA ILE A 483 22.10 -27.27 20.78
C ILE A 483 20.71 -26.94 21.31
N LEU A 484 19.83 -26.45 20.43
CA LEU A 484 18.46 -26.03 20.79
C LEU A 484 17.41 -27.14 20.65
N ALA A 485 17.78 -28.37 20.28
CA ALA A 485 16.83 -29.44 20.00
C ALA A 485 15.91 -29.74 21.21
N ILE A 486 16.47 -29.76 22.42
CA ILE A 486 15.72 -30.00 23.66
C ILE A 486 14.78 -28.82 23.98
N PRO A 487 15.25 -27.55 24.05
CA PRO A 487 14.38 -26.38 24.19
C PRO A 487 13.28 -26.34 23.13
N PHE A 488 13.60 -26.58 21.85
CA PHE A 488 12.61 -26.56 20.78
C PHE A 488 11.59 -27.70 20.91
N ALA A 489 12.00 -28.92 21.26
CA ALA A 489 11.07 -30.03 21.47
C ALA A 489 10.11 -29.75 22.64
N ALA A 490 10.64 -29.23 23.76
CA ALA A 490 9.84 -28.83 24.91
C ALA A 490 8.88 -27.68 24.56
N LEU A 491 9.36 -26.70 23.79
CA LEU A 491 8.55 -25.60 23.31
C LEU A 491 7.45 -26.07 22.36
N LEU A 492 7.74 -26.93 21.39
CA LEU A 492 6.75 -27.48 20.45
C LEU A 492 5.65 -28.28 21.19
N TRP A 493 6.04 -29.08 22.18
CA TRP A 493 5.09 -29.80 23.02
C TRP A 493 4.19 -28.85 23.82
N SER A 494 4.76 -27.80 24.40
CA SER A 494 4.00 -26.73 25.07
C SER A 494 3.06 -26.01 24.09
N MET A 495 3.57 -25.63 22.92
CA MET A 495 2.85 -24.88 21.89
C MET A 495 1.64 -25.66 21.35
N ARG A 496 1.71 -26.99 21.28
CA ARG A 496 0.54 -27.82 20.96
C ARG A 496 -0.60 -27.65 21.98
N HIS A 497 -0.28 -27.56 23.27
CA HIS A 497 -1.26 -27.34 24.33
C HIS A 497 -1.76 -25.89 24.34
N VAL A 498 -0.87 -24.94 24.12
CA VAL A 498 -1.20 -23.51 23.96
C VAL A 498 -2.17 -23.32 22.80
N ALA A 499 -1.90 -23.87 21.63
CA ALA A 499 -2.78 -23.78 20.46
C ALA A 499 -4.18 -24.33 20.77
N SER A 500 -4.27 -25.47 21.47
CA SER A 500 -5.56 -26.02 21.92
C SER A 500 -6.30 -25.08 22.87
N ARG A 501 -5.61 -24.35 23.77
CA ARG A 501 -6.24 -23.35 24.66
C ARG A 501 -6.68 -22.10 23.94
N LEU A 502 -5.86 -21.59 23.02
CA LEU A 502 -6.18 -20.38 22.26
C LEU A 502 -7.38 -20.62 21.33
N GLY A 503 -7.51 -21.83 20.78
CA GLY A 503 -8.64 -22.22 19.93
C GLY A 503 -10.01 -22.30 20.61
N GLU A 504 -10.06 -22.33 21.96
CA GLU A 504 -11.32 -22.27 22.71
C GLU A 504 -11.90 -20.85 22.77
N ASN A 505 -11.07 -19.84 22.56
CA ASN A 505 -11.53 -18.45 22.58
C ASN A 505 -12.03 -18.05 21.19
N ASP A 506 -13.34 -17.83 21.06
CA ASP A 506 -13.98 -17.37 19.83
C ASP A 506 -13.30 -16.14 19.21
N LEU A 507 -12.84 -15.19 20.03
CA LEU A 507 -12.16 -13.98 19.56
C LEU A 507 -10.88 -14.33 18.83
N LEU A 508 -10.04 -15.16 19.45
CA LEU A 508 -8.77 -15.54 18.85
C LEU A 508 -8.98 -16.46 17.65
N ARG A 509 -9.93 -17.40 17.73
CA ARG A 509 -10.24 -18.31 16.63
C ARG A 509 -10.72 -17.57 15.38
N VAL A 510 -11.48 -16.48 15.54
CA VAL A 510 -12.07 -15.76 14.40
C VAL A 510 -11.18 -14.62 13.89
N VAL A 511 -10.52 -13.88 14.79
CA VAL A 511 -9.78 -12.64 14.44
C VAL A 511 -8.32 -12.90 14.11
N PHE A 512 -7.69 -13.84 14.82
CA PHE A 512 -6.26 -14.05 14.72
C PHE A 512 -5.84 -14.56 13.33
N PRO A 513 -6.54 -15.51 12.67
CA PRO A 513 -6.07 -16.03 11.39
C PRO A 513 -6.03 -14.97 10.27
N PRO A 514 -7.08 -14.15 10.04
CA PRO A 514 -7.01 -13.03 9.08
C PRO A 514 -5.96 -11.99 9.45
N LEU A 515 -5.79 -11.68 10.74
CA LEU A 515 -4.76 -10.76 11.22
C LEU A 515 -3.34 -11.27 10.90
N VAL A 516 -3.06 -12.55 11.18
CA VAL A 516 -1.77 -13.18 10.84
C VAL A 516 -1.53 -13.14 9.34
N LEU A 517 -2.56 -13.38 8.52
CA LEU A 517 -2.44 -13.28 7.07
C LEU A 517 -2.07 -11.85 6.63
N ILE A 518 -2.78 -10.83 7.13
CA ILE A 518 -2.50 -9.42 6.83
C ILE A 518 -1.08 -9.05 7.29
N VAL A 519 -0.68 -9.45 8.49
CA VAL A 519 0.66 -9.19 9.04
C VAL A 519 1.75 -9.93 8.27
N ALA A 520 1.50 -11.15 7.80
CA ALA A 520 2.45 -11.90 6.97
C ALA A 520 2.65 -11.21 5.61
N VAL A 521 1.56 -10.80 4.97
CA VAL A 521 1.58 -10.10 3.68
C VAL A 521 2.24 -8.74 3.81
N LEU A 522 1.75 -7.90 4.72
CA LEU A 522 2.33 -6.57 4.96
C LEU A 522 3.77 -6.68 5.47
N GLY A 523 4.06 -7.55 6.42
CA GLY A 523 5.41 -7.75 6.94
C GLY A 523 6.41 -8.15 5.84
N SER A 524 6.00 -8.99 4.88
CA SER A 524 6.85 -9.34 3.74
C SER A 524 7.16 -8.15 2.81
N ILE A 525 6.24 -7.20 2.70
CA ILE A 525 6.41 -5.97 1.90
C ILE A 525 7.19 -4.92 2.69
N LEU A 526 6.75 -4.62 3.91
CA LEU A 526 7.34 -3.59 4.78
C LEU A 526 8.76 -3.96 5.19
N GLY A 527 9.07 -5.24 5.36
CA GLY A 527 10.41 -5.75 5.66
C GLY A 527 11.30 -5.94 4.43
N GLY A 528 10.86 -5.52 3.24
CA GLY A 528 11.66 -5.63 2.01
C GLY A 528 11.95 -7.07 1.54
N ILE A 529 11.25 -8.07 2.09
CA ILE A 529 11.48 -9.49 1.80
C ILE A 529 10.97 -9.82 0.39
N THR A 530 9.80 -9.29 0.02
CA THR A 530 9.17 -9.55 -1.27
C THR A 530 8.47 -8.32 -1.83
N ASN A 531 8.45 -8.20 -3.15
CA ASN A 531 7.64 -7.23 -3.87
C ASN A 531 6.13 -7.45 -3.61
N PRO A 532 5.26 -6.47 -3.92
CA PRO A 532 3.82 -6.58 -3.70
C PRO A 532 3.16 -7.80 -4.38
N THR A 533 3.65 -8.22 -5.55
CA THR A 533 3.04 -9.31 -6.32
C THR A 533 3.21 -10.68 -5.66
N PRO A 534 4.43 -11.13 -5.28
CA PRO A 534 4.59 -12.33 -4.47
C PRO A 534 3.86 -12.26 -3.12
N ALA A 535 3.86 -11.10 -2.45
CA ALA A 535 3.14 -10.92 -1.20
C ALA A 535 1.62 -11.07 -1.37
N ALA A 536 1.06 -10.54 -2.46
CA ALA A 536 -0.36 -10.70 -2.79
C ALA A 536 -0.70 -12.17 -3.09
N ALA A 537 0.20 -12.91 -3.77
CA ALA A 537 0.03 -14.34 -4.01
C ALA A 537 0.03 -15.15 -2.72
N LEU A 538 0.92 -14.83 -1.77
CA LEU A 538 0.92 -15.40 -0.42
C LEU A 538 -0.41 -15.10 0.30
N GLY A 539 -0.90 -13.87 0.17
CA GLY A 539 -2.20 -13.45 0.69
C GLY A 539 -3.37 -14.28 0.14
N ALA A 540 -3.45 -14.40 -1.19
CA ALA A 540 -4.47 -15.20 -1.86
C ALA A 540 -4.40 -16.68 -1.46
N ALA A 541 -3.20 -17.26 -1.42
CA ALA A 541 -2.98 -18.64 -0.97
C ALA A 541 -3.43 -18.85 0.49
N GLY A 542 -3.08 -17.92 1.39
CA GLY A 542 -3.51 -17.94 2.77
C GLY A 542 -5.02 -17.81 2.93
N ALA A 543 -5.68 -16.94 2.16
CA ALA A 543 -7.13 -16.82 2.18
C ALA A 543 -7.84 -18.09 1.68
N LEU A 544 -7.30 -18.76 0.66
CA LEU A 544 -7.80 -20.06 0.20
C LEU A 544 -7.66 -21.13 1.30
N LEU A 545 -6.51 -21.18 1.99
CA LEU A 545 -6.30 -22.08 3.12
C LEU A 545 -7.30 -21.81 4.26
N LEU A 546 -7.48 -20.55 4.66
CA LEU A 546 -8.42 -20.16 5.72
C LEU A 546 -9.88 -20.49 5.35
N ALA A 547 -10.28 -20.17 4.13
CA ALA A 547 -11.63 -20.47 3.64
C ALA A 547 -11.88 -21.98 3.57
N ALA A 548 -10.92 -22.75 3.09
CA ALA A 548 -11.02 -24.21 3.01
C ALA A 548 -11.05 -24.85 4.41
N TYR A 549 -10.17 -24.40 5.31
CA TYR A 549 -10.14 -24.85 6.70
C TYR A 549 -11.50 -24.68 7.37
N ARG A 550 -12.07 -23.47 7.26
CA ARG A 550 -13.40 -23.19 7.79
C ARG A 550 -14.48 -24.09 7.20
N LYS A 551 -14.47 -24.29 5.88
CA LYS A 551 -15.47 -25.15 5.22
C LYS A 551 -15.35 -26.61 5.62
N LEU A 552 -14.14 -27.08 5.90
CA LEU A 552 -13.90 -28.44 6.42
C LEU A 552 -14.31 -28.56 7.89
N GLU A 553 -14.21 -27.51 8.71
CA GLU A 553 -14.78 -27.54 10.08
C GLU A 553 -16.31 -27.61 10.09
N GLU A 554 -16.98 -27.10 9.05
CA GLU A 554 -18.43 -27.21 8.88
C GLU A 554 -18.87 -28.61 8.39
N ASP A 555 -17.95 -29.41 7.83
CA ASP A 555 -18.22 -30.73 7.22
C ASP A 555 -17.70 -31.88 8.12
N PRO A 556 -18.60 -32.67 8.75
CA PRO A 556 -18.20 -33.77 9.64
C PRO A 556 -17.46 -34.92 8.93
N GLU A 557 -17.61 -35.07 7.61
CA GLU A 557 -17.07 -36.20 6.86
C GLU A 557 -15.64 -35.98 6.36
N ARG A 558 -15.18 -34.73 6.29
CA ARG A 558 -13.89 -34.36 5.71
C ARG A 558 -12.95 -33.79 6.77
N SER A 559 -11.73 -34.32 6.84
CA SER A 559 -10.73 -33.83 7.79
C SER A 559 -10.09 -32.52 7.31
N ALA A 560 -9.96 -31.53 8.20
CA ALA A 560 -9.17 -30.31 7.99
C ALA A 560 -7.64 -30.52 8.04
N LEU A 561 -7.20 -31.77 8.33
CA LEU A 561 -5.79 -32.13 8.51
C LEU A 561 -4.88 -31.75 7.31
N PRO A 562 -5.27 -31.98 6.03
CA PRO A 562 -4.42 -31.60 4.90
C PRO A 562 -4.12 -30.10 4.87
N VAL A 563 -5.10 -29.25 5.23
CA VAL A 563 -4.94 -27.79 5.27
C VAL A 563 -3.97 -27.37 6.37
N LEU A 564 -4.06 -28.01 7.54
CA LEU A 564 -3.12 -27.79 8.64
C LEU A 564 -1.69 -28.22 8.29
N ILE A 565 -1.53 -29.37 7.62
CA ILE A 565 -0.23 -29.86 7.15
C ILE A 565 0.38 -28.90 6.12
N GLY A 566 -0.40 -28.43 5.14
CA GLY A 566 0.09 -27.47 4.16
C GLY A 566 0.45 -26.12 4.78
N THR A 567 -0.34 -25.64 5.75
CA THR A 567 -0.01 -24.42 6.49
C THR A 567 1.30 -24.57 7.27
N LEU A 568 1.51 -25.72 7.91
CA LEU A 568 2.76 -26.04 8.59
C LEU A 568 3.94 -26.15 7.60
N ALA A 569 3.72 -26.73 6.42
CA ALA A 569 4.72 -26.84 5.37
C ALA A 569 5.16 -25.45 4.84
N ILE A 570 4.21 -24.51 4.67
CA ILE A 570 4.53 -23.11 4.31
C ILE A 570 5.40 -22.47 5.40
N ALA A 571 4.99 -22.58 6.66
CA ALA A 571 5.74 -22.02 7.78
C ALA A 571 7.16 -22.61 7.88
N LEU A 572 7.29 -23.93 7.73
CA LEU A 572 8.57 -24.62 7.74
C LEU A 572 9.45 -24.20 6.55
N MET A 573 8.87 -24.07 5.36
CA MET A 573 9.58 -23.61 4.17
C MET A 573 10.12 -22.19 4.34
N LEU A 574 9.34 -21.27 4.93
CA LEU A 574 9.77 -19.91 5.22
C LEU A 574 10.93 -19.89 6.24
N ILE A 575 10.83 -20.66 7.32
CA ILE A 575 11.89 -20.76 8.34
C ILE A 575 13.18 -21.31 7.72
N LEU A 576 13.09 -22.34 6.87
CA LEU A 576 14.25 -22.90 6.19
C LEU A 576 14.89 -21.88 5.24
N GLY A 577 14.08 -21.13 4.50
CA GLY A 577 14.56 -20.10 3.58
C GLY A 577 15.26 -18.91 4.25
N THR A 578 14.89 -18.58 5.50
CA THR A 578 15.56 -17.52 6.28
C THR A 578 16.76 -18.01 7.08
N THR A 579 16.88 -19.32 7.32
CA THR A 579 17.90 -19.90 8.22
C THR A 579 19.05 -20.57 7.45
N PHE A 580 18.76 -21.15 6.29
CA PHE A 580 19.73 -21.90 5.49
C PHE A 580 19.92 -21.26 4.11
N ASP A 581 21.12 -21.37 3.55
CA ASP A 581 21.38 -20.96 2.18
C ASP A 581 20.94 -22.07 1.21
N LEU A 582 19.82 -21.85 0.53
CA LEU A 582 19.21 -22.84 -0.37
C LEU A 582 19.82 -22.82 -1.79
N ARG A 583 20.88 -22.04 -2.04
CA ARG A 583 21.55 -21.96 -3.35
C ARG A 583 22.44 -23.19 -3.57
N ILE A 584 21.94 -24.14 -4.37
CA ILE A 584 22.65 -25.39 -4.69
C ILE A 584 23.68 -25.25 -5.82
N SER A 585 23.77 -24.09 -6.48
CA SER A 585 24.69 -23.86 -7.61
C SER A 585 26.09 -23.39 -7.18
N LEU A 586 26.39 -23.40 -5.88
CA LEU A 586 27.70 -23.02 -5.35
C LEU A 586 28.71 -24.17 -5.49
N GLU A 587 29.99 -23.84 -5.68
CA GLU A 587 31.05 -24.86 -5.85
C GLU A 587 31.23 -25.77 -4.62
N GLN A 588 30.91 -25.26 -3.43
CA GLN A 588 30.92 -26.01 -2.17
C GLN A 588 29.62 -25.77 -1.41
N VAL A 589 28.74 -26.77 -1.37
CA VAL A 589 27.49 -26.74 -0.61
C VAL A 589 27.65 -27.65 0.62
N SER A 590 27.35 -27.14 1.81
CA SER A 590 27.37 -27.94 3.03
C SER A 590 26.26 -29.00 3.01
N VAL A 591 26.49 -30.14 3.67
CA VAL A 591 25.48 -31.21 3.77
C VAL A 591 24.20 -30.70 4.44
N GLU A 592 24.33 -29.80 5.43
CA GLU A 592 23.21 -29.15 6.11
C GLU A 592 22.32 -28.34 5.14
N ASN A 593 22.92 -27.51 4.29
CA ASN A 593 22.20 -26.71 3.30
C ASN A 593 21.52 -27.58 2.25
N TYR A 594 22.16 -28.68 1.86
CA TYR A 594 21.57 -29.65 0.93
C TYR A 594 20.34 -30.35 1.55
N ILE A 595 20.41 -30.77 2.82
CA ILE A 595 19.26 -31.34 3.53
C ILE A 595 18.14 -30.31 3.64
N ALA A 596 18.46 -29.06 4.02
CA ALA A 596 17.49 -27.98 4.12
C ALA A 596 16.79 -27.71 2.78
N PHE A 597 17.53 -27.72 1.67
CA PHE A 597 16.97 -27.61 0.32
C PHE A 597 16.00 -28.76 0.00
N VAL A 598 16.36 -30.02 0.27
CA VAL A 598 15.47 -31.17 0.04
C VAL A 598 14.20 -31.07 0.87
N VAL A 599 14.32 -30.70 2.16
CA VAL A 599 13.14 -30.51 3.03
C VAL A 599 12.27 -29.35 2.53
N ALA A 600 12.87 -28.24 2.12
CA ALA A 600 12.15 -27.11 1.53
C ALA A 600 11.41 -27.51 0.24
N LEU A 601 12.02 -28.33 -0.61
CA LEU A 601 11.41 -28.85 -1.83
C LEU A 601 10.21 -29.77 -1.52
N ILE A 602 10.32 -30.63 -0.51
CA ILE A 602 9.20 -31.46 -0.04
C ILE A 602 8.07 -30.57 0.50
N CYS A 603 8.39 -29.58 1.33
CA CYS A 603 7.41 -28.63 1.87
C CYS A 603 6.71 -27.85 0.76
N TYR A 604 7.45 -27.43 -0.27
CA TYR A 604 6.89 -26.79 -1.46
C TYR A 604 5.90 -27.70 -2.20
N ALA A 605 6.26 -28.97 -2.42
CA ALA A 605 5.36 -29.93 -3.07
C ALA A 605 4.08 -30.18 -2.25
N ILE A 606 4.22 -30.35 -0.92
CA ILE A 606 3.07 -30.49 0.00
C ILE A 606 2.18 -29.25 -0.04
N THR A 607 2.78 -28.06 -0.07
CA THR A 607 2.07 -26.78 -0.16
C THR A 607 1.25 -26.71 -1.44
N MET A 608 1.85 -27.03 -2.59
CA MET A 608 1.16 -27.00 -3.88
C MET A 608 0.01 -28.01 -3.94
N LEU A 609 0.21 -29.23 -3.46
CA LEU A 609 -0.86 -30.24 -3.37
C LEU A 609 -1.98 -29.79 -2.42
N THR A 610 -1.64 -29.15 -1.30
CA THR A 610 -2.62 -28.63 -0.35
C THR A 610 -3.42 -27.49 -0.95
N LEU A 611 -2.80 -26.57 -1.69
CA LEU A 611 -3.50 -25.49 -2.38
C LEU A 611 -4.46 -26.03 -3.44
N LEU A 612 -4.05 -27.03 -4.22
CA LEU A 612 -4.93 -27.72 -5.17
C LEU A 612 -6.11 -28.40 -4.45
N TYR A 613 -5.86 -29.06 -3.31
CA TYR A 613 -6.90 -29.64 -2.48
C TYR A 613 -7.86 -28.57 -1.94
N CYS A 614 -7.36 -27.42 -1.48
CA CYS A 614 -8.18 -26.29 -1.02
C CYS A 614 -9.06 -25.75 -2.15
N CYS A 615 -8.51 -25.57 -3.35
CA CYS A 615 -9.28 -25.19 -4.52
C CYS A 615 -10.38 -26.21 -4.82
N TRP A 616 -10.09 -27.51 -4.74
CA TRP A 616 -11.09 -28.56 -4.94
C TRP A 616 -12.20 -28.55 -3.86
N VAL A 617 -11.84 -28.37 -2.58
CA VAL A 617 -12.82 -28.24 -1.49
C VAL A 617 -13.69 -27.00 -1.69
N LEU A 618 -13.09 -25.85 -2.00
CA LEU A 618 -13.82 -24.59 -2.21
C LEU A 618 -14.69 -24.63 -3.46
N TRP A 619 -14.28 -25.35 -4.50
CA TRP A 619 -15.09 -25.56 -5.69
C TRP A 619 -16.28 -26.47 -5.40
N THR A 620 -16.06 -27.61 -4.73
CA THR A 620 -17.13 -28.56 -4.37
C THR A 620 -18.14 -27.98 -3.38
N THR A 621 -17.71 -27.05 -2.52
CA THR A 621 -18.58 -26.31 -1.57
C THR A 621 -19.24 -25.07 -2.18
N GLY A 622 -18.99 -24.76 -3.47
CA GLY A 622 -19.61 -23.65 -4.19
C GLY A 622 -19.06 -22.25 -3.84
N VAL A 623 -17.94 -22.16 -3.10
CA VAL A 623 -17.31 -20.88 -2.72
C VAL A 623 -16.36 -20.38 -3.80
N LEU A 624 -15.61 -21.26 -4.46
CA LEU A 624 -14.58 -20.84 -5.43
C LEU A 624 -15.17 -20.21 -6.70
N THR A 625 -16.29 -20.72 -7.20
CA THR A 625 -16.93 -20.19 -8.42
C THR A 625 -17.34 -18.71 -8.31
N PRO A 626 -18.06 -18.26 -7.27
CA PRO A 626 -18.35 -16.83 -7.12
C PRO A 626 -17.09 -16.01 -6.84
N VAL A 627 -16.11 -16.57 -6.10
CA VAL A 627 -14.82 -15.90 -5.86
C VAL A 627 -14.12 -15.59 -7.19
N VAL A 628 -13.89 -16.60 -8.04
CA VAL A 628 -13.22 -16.42 -9.33
C VAL A 628 -14.00 -15.47 -10.25
N ARG A 629 -15.33 -15.58 -10.27
CA ARG A 629 -16.18 -14.71 -11.11
C ARG A 629 -16.10 -13.25 -10.69
N GLU A 630 -16.23 -12.95 -9.40
CA GLU A 630 -16.16 -11.58 -8.90
C GLU A 630 -14.73 -11.01 -9.03
N THR A 631 -13.70 -11.82 -8.76
CA THR A 631 -12.30 -11.42 -9.03
C THR A 631 -12.10 -11.09 -10.50
N ALA A 632 -12.52 -11.96 -11.42
CA ALA A 632 -12.41 -11.73 -12.84
C ALA A 632 -13.16 -10.46 -13.27
N LYS A 633 -14.36 -10.22 -12.73
CA LYS A 633 -15.15 -9.02 -13.03
C LYS A 633 -14.44 -7.73 -12.60
N VAL A 634 -13.91 -7.68 -11.37
CA VAL A 634 -13.18 -6.52 -10.86
C VAL A 634 -11.88 -6.30 -11.64
N THR A 635 -11.10 -7.36 -11.86
CA THR A 635 -9.87 -7.27 -12.65
C THR A 635 -10.17 -6.81 -14.08
N SER A 636 -11.14 -7.41 -14.79
CA SER A 636 -11.52 -7.00 -16.14
C SER A 636 -11.99 -5.56 -16.21
N MET A 637 -12.70 -5.06 -15.19
CA MET A 637 -13.07 -3.65 -15.09
C MET A 637 -11.85 -2.74 -15.03
N VAL A 638 -10.87 -3.04 -14.16
CA VAL A 638 -9.61 -2.26 -14.05
C VAL A 638 -8.85 -2.26 -15.38
N PHE A 639 -8.69 -3.42 -16.01
CA PHE A 639 -8.01 -3.52 -17.32
C PHE A 639 -8.75 -2.75 -18.42
N ALA A 640 -10.08 -2.82 -18.47
CA ALA A 640 -10.85 -2.11 -19.47
C ALA A 640 -10.81 -0.58 -19.25
N ILE A 641 -10.79 -0.10 -18.00
CA ILE A 641 -10.57 1.32 -17.67
C ILE A 641 -9.18 1.76 -18.11
N LEU A 642 -8.14 0.97 -17.83
CA LEU A 642 -6.77 1.24 -18.25
C LEU A 642 -6.69 1.39 -19.78
N ILE A 643 -7.29 0.47 -20.55
CA ILE A 643 -7.34 0.53 -22.02
C ILE A 643 -8.09 1.78 -22.49
N GLY A 644 -9.30 2.01 -21.96
CA GLY A 644 -10.11 3.17 -22.32
C GLY A 644 -9.41 4.50 -22.02
N SER A 645 -8.72 4.60 -20.88
CA SER A 645 -7.96 5.79 -20.49
C SER A 645 -6.81 6.09 -21.45
N GLN A 646 -6.15 5.07 -22.03
CA GLN A 646 -5.09 5.32 -23.03
C GLN A 646 -5.65 5.96 -24.30
N LEU A 647 -6.84 5.54 -24.76
CA LEU A 647 -7.51 6.15 -25.91
C LEU A 647 -7.85 7.61 -25.63
N LEU A 648 -8.47 7.90 -24.49
CA LEU A 648 -8.81 9.27 -24.10
C LEU A 648 -7.57 10.15 -23.94
N ASN A 649 -6.52 9.62 -23.30
CA ASN A 649 -5.28 10.36 -23.08
C ASN A 649 -4.59 10.72 -24.41
N LEU A 650 -4.57 9.80 -25.38
CA LEU A 650 -4.02 10.10 -26.71
C LEU A 650 -4.83 11.17 -27.46
N VAL A 651 -6.16 11.18 -27.29
CA VAL A 651 -7.00 12.25 -27.85
C VAL A 651 -6.65 13.60 -27.23
N LEU A 652 -6.48 13.69 -25.91
CA LEU A 652 -6.05 14.91 -25.21
C LEU A 652 -4.69 15.41 -25.70
N ILE A 653 -3.72 14.51 -25.86
CA ILE A 653 -2.40 14.84 -26.42
C ILE A 653 -2.54 15.33 -27.85
N SER A 654 -3.43 14.74 -28.64
CA SER A 654 -3.47 14.98 -30.08
C SER A 654 -3.78 16.42 -30.48
N PHE A 655 -4.54 17.14 -29.64
CA PHE A 655 -4.88 18.55 -29.83
C PHE A 655 -4.16 19.48 -28.84
N GLY A 656 -3.21 18.97 -28.04
CA GLY A 656 -2.43 19.79 -27.09
C GLY A 656 -3.11 20.08 -25.75
N GLY A 657 -4.20 19.38 -25.41
CA GLY A 657 -4.94 19.60 -24.16
C GLY A 657 -4.12 19.27 -22.90
N GLU A 658 -3.25 18.27 -22.95
CA GLU A 658 -2.36 17.92 -21.82
C GLU A 658 -1.37 19.06 -21.53
N HIS A 659 -0.64 19.53 -22.54
CA HIS A 659 0.32 20.62 -22.40
C HIS A 659 -0.35 21.91 -21.93
N TYR A 660 -1.53 22.23 -22.46
CA TYR A 660 -2.29 23.40 -22.02
C TYR A 660 -2.61 23.36 -20.52
N ILE A 661 -3.06 22.21 -19.98
CA ILE A 661 -3.31 22.06 -18.53
C ILE A 661 -2.01 22.17 -17.74
N GLN A 662 -0.93 21.54 -18.21
CA GLN A 662 0.37 21.57 -17.54
C GLN A 662 0.94 22.98 -17.51
N ASP A 663 0.87 23.73 -18.61
CA ASP A 663 1.34 25.10 -18.72
C ASP A 663 0.54 26.05 -17.84
N PHE A 664 -0.78 25.85 -17.76
CA PHE A 664 -1.62 26.57 -16.81
C PHE A 664 -1.17 26.33 -15.37
N LEU A 665 -0.92 25.08 -14.99
CA LEU A 665 -0.46 24.75 -13.63
C LEU A 665 0.97 25.25 -13.36
N LYS A 666 1.88 25.17 -14.34
CA LYS A 666 3.26 25.67 -14.25
C LYS A 666 3.34 27.20 -14.22
N SER A 667 2.29 27.90 -14.66
CA SER A 667 2.25 29.37 -14.63
C SER A 667 2.24 29.96 -13.22
N PHE A 668 1.84 29.18 -12.21
CA PHE A 668 1.86 29.62 -10.82
C PHE A 668 3.26 29.46 -10.22
N ASP A 669 3.82 30.55 -9.69
CA ASP A 669 5.17 30.54 -9.10
C ASP A 669 5.30 29.72 -7.79
N SER A 670 4.20 29.24 -7.21
CA SER A 670 4.21 28.54 -5.92
C SER A 670 3.70 27.12 -6.06
N GLU A 671 4.59 26.14 -5.86
CA GLU A 671 4.29 24.70 -5.90
C GLU A 671 3.13 24.32 -4.97
N LEU A 672 3.07 24.90 -3.77
CA LEU A 672 1.98 24.64 -2.82
C LEU A 672 0.62 25.12 -3.33
N LYS A 673 0.57 26.24 -4.08
CA LYS A 673 -0.68 26.72 -4.69
C LYS A 673 -1.13 25.76 -5.79
N VAL A 674 -0.20 25.31 -6.63
CA VAL A 674 -0.46 24.31 -7.68
C VAL A 674 -1.01 23.03 -7.06
N PHE A 675 -0.34 22.54 -6.02
CA PHE A 675 -0.77 21.34 -5.31
C PHE A 675 -2.17 21.50 -4.71
N LEU A 676 -2.50 22.64 -4.09
CA LEU A 676 -3.83 22.91 -3.56
C LEU A 676 -4.91 22.96 -4.67
N ILE A 677 -4.60 23.58 -5.81
CA ILE A 677 -5.50 23.61 -6.97
C ILE A 677 -5.77 22.20 -7.47
N VAL A 678 -4.72 21.39 -7.64
CA VAL A 678 -4.89 19.99 -8.05
C VAL A 678 -5.74 19.23 -7.03
N MET A 679 -5.46 19.37 -5.73
CA MET A 679 -6.24 18.72 -4.68
C MET A 679 -7.72 19.08 -4.75
N LEU A 680 -8.04 20.36 -5.00
CA LEU A 680 -9.42 20.80 -5.20
C LEU A 680 -10.06 20.19 -6.46
N VAL A 681 -9.32 20.15 -7.57
CA VAL A 681 -9.80 19.55 -8.82
C VAL A 681 -10.05 18.04 -8.64
N LEU A 682 -9.11 17.31 -8.04
CA LEU A 682 -9.26 15.88 -7.75
C LEU A 682 -10.44 15.62 -6.81
N PHE A 683 -10.66 16.50 -5.82
CA PHE A 683 -11.79 16.41 -4.91
C PHE A 683 -13.13 16.60 -5.63
N ILE A 684 -13.26 17.61 -6.49
CA ILE A 684 -14.48 17.85 -7.25
C ILE A 684 -14.73 16.72 -8.26
N LEU A 685 -13.67 16.27 -8.92
CA LEU A 685 -13.77 15.27 -9.97
C LEU A 685 -14.15 13.90 -9.40
N GLY A 686 -13.73 13.57 -8.18
CA GLY A 686 -14.11 12.34 -7.49
C GLY A 686 -15.58 12.26 -7.08
N PHE A 687 -16.36 13.32 -7.30
CA PHE A 687 -17.82 13.27 -7.19
C PHE A 687 -18.44 12.52 -8.36
N VAL A 688 -17.77 12.49 -9.51
CA VAL A 688 -18.33 11.93 -10.74
C VAL A 688 -17.50 10.76 -11.26
N LEU A 689 -16.19 10.78 -11.01
CA LEU A 689 -15.27 9.73 -11.42
C LEU A 689 -14.88 8.85 -10.24
N ASP A 690 -14.72 7.55 -10.49
CA ASP A 690 -14.12 6.63 -9.53
C ASP A 690 -12.62 6.89 -9.38
N PHE A 691 -12.02 6.47 -8.26
CA PHE A 691 -10.59 6.67 -8.01
C PHE A 691 -9.71 6.04 -9.10
N LEU A 692 -10.11 4.89 -9.66
CA LEU A 692 -9.40 4.24 -10.76
C LEU A 692 -9.30 5.15 -11.99
N GLU A 693 -10.38 5.85 -12.29
CA GLU A 693 -10.50 6.73 -13.45
C GLU A 693 -9.65 7.98 -13.24
N ILE A 694 -9.68 8.55 -12.04
CA ILE A 694 -8.83 9.69 -11.68
C ILE A 694 -7.35 9.31 -11.74
N ILE A 695 -6.97 8.15 -11.19
CA ILE A 695 -5.61 7.65 -11.19
C ILE A 695 -5.09 7.45 -12.62
N TYR A 696 -5.90 6.95 -13.55
CA TYR A 696 -5.43 6.68 -14.92
C TYR A 696 -5.63 7.83 -15.92
N ILE A 697 -6.54 8.77 -15.65
CA ILE A 697 -6.81 9.90 -16.55
C ILE A 697 -6.11 11.17 -16.05
N VAL A 698 -6.31 11.52 -14.78
CA VAL A 698 -5.97 12.85 -14.28
C VAL A 698 -4.54 12.88 -13.76
N ILE A 699 -4.12 11.87 -12.99
CA ILE A 699 -2.77 11.81 -12.40
C ILE A 699 -1.68 11.84 -13.48
N PRO A 700 -1.79 11.20 -14.65
CA PRO A 700 -0.78 11.36 -15.70
C PRO A 700 -0.71 12.79 -16.26
N ILE A 701 -1.82 13.53 -16.27
CA ILE A 701 -1.87 14.91 -16.77
C ILE A 701 -1.22 15.87 -15.76
N VAL A 702 -1.60 15.77 -14.48
CA VAL A 702 -1.15 16.70 -13.42
C VAL A 702 0.15 16.25 -12.76
N GLY A 703 0.46 14.95 -12.81
CA GLY A 703 1.55 14.31 -12.10
C GLY A 703 2.94 14.84 -12.46
N PRO A 704 3.29 15.06 -13.75
CA PRO A 704 4.56 15.68 -14.12
C PRO A 704 4.77 17.05 -13.45
N VAL A 705 3.68 17.81 -13.22
CA VAL A 705 3.76 19.12 -12.56
C VAL A 705 3.94 18.97 -11.04
N ILE A 706 3.31 17.98 -10.42
CA ILE A 706 3.33 17.82 -8.96
C ILE A 706 4.59 17.09 -8.48
N TYR A 707 4.92 15.96 -9.13
CA TYR A 707 6.07 15.12 -8.76
C TYR A 707 7.39 15.68 -9.29
N GLY A 708 7.33 16.61 -10.23
CA GLY A 708 8.50 17.35 -10.71
C GLY A 708 9.02 18.40 -9.72
N GLY A 709 8.19 18.86 -8.79
CA GLY A 709 8.56 19.88 -7.81
C GLY A 709 9.49 19.39 -6.69
N THR A 710 9.55 20.17 -5.61
CA THR A 710 10.36 19.88 -4.40
C THR A 710 9.60 19.11 -3.31
N LEU A 711 8.29 18.91 -3.47
CA LEU A 711 7.44 18.24 -2.50
C LEU A 711 7.79 16.75 -2.37
N ASP A 712 7.77 16.21 -1.14
CA ASP A 712 8.02 14.79 -0.90
C ASP A 712 6.95 13.94 -1.61
N PRO A 713 7.34 13.06 -2.56
CA PRO A 713 6.39 12.28 -3.35
C PRO A 713 5.58 11.29 -2.50
N LYS A 714 6.13 10.81 -1.35
CA LYS A 714 5.40 9.97 -0.40
C LYS A 714 4.22 10.74 0.17
N TRP A 715 4.48 11.95 0.66
CA TRP A 715 3.45 12.83 1.25
C TRP A 715 2.40 13.24 0.22
N VAL A 716 2.82 13.70 -0.95
CA VAL A 716 1.92 14.07 -2.06
C VAL A 716 0.96 12.92 -2.40
N THR A 717 1.50 11.71 -2.56
CA THR A 717 0.70 10.54 -2.97
C THR A 717 -0.33 10.17 -1.90
N ILE A 718 0.04 10.20 -0.62
CA ILE A 718 -0.88 9.91 0.48
C ILE A 718 -1.96 11.00 0.62
N MET A 719 -1.61 12.27 0.43
CA MET A 719 -2.58 13.37 0.41
C MET A 719 -3.61 13.17 -0.72
N ILE A 720 -3.16 12.80 -1.92
CA ILE A 720 -4.05 12.45 -3.03
C ILE A 720 -4.96 11.28 -2.64
N ALA A 721 -4.42 10.21 -2.05
CA ALA A 721 -5.21 9.04 -1.66
C ALA A 721 -6.32 9.39 -0.63
N VAL A 722 -5.98 10.14 0.43
CA VAL A 722 -6.95 10.59 1.45
C VAL A 722 -7.97 11.56 0.87
N ASN A 723 -7.58 12.41 -0.07
CA ASN A 723 -8.49 13.32 -0.76
C ASN A 723 -9.50 12.57 -1.64
N LEU A 724 -9.05 11.57 -2.41
CA LEU A 724 -9.93 10.69 -3.19
C LEU A 724 -10.92 9.96 -2.28
N GLN A 725 -10.46 9.48 -1.12
CA GLN A 725 -11.32 8.86 -0.11
C GLN A 725 -12.37 9.82 0.43
N THR A 726 -12.00 11.09 0.63
CA THR A 726 -12.90 12.13 1.15
C THR A 726 -13.96 12.49 0.12
N SER A 727 -13.55 12.64 -1.14
CA SER A 727 -14.47 12.85 -2.25
C SER A 727 -15.50 11.72 -2.37
N PHE A 728 -15.05 10.47 -2.24
CA PHE A 728 -15.90 9.28 -2.35
C PHE A 728 -17.00 9.20 -1.28
N LEU A 729 -16.82 9.92 -0.16
CA LEU A 729 -17.72 9.97 0.97
C LEU A 729 -18.61 11.22 1.01
N THR A 730 -18.28 12.26 0.24
CA THR A 730 -18.88 13.60 0.39
C THR A 730 -20.24 13.73 -0.34
N PRO A 731 -21.33 14.11 0.35
CA PRO A 731 -22.60 14.42 -0.30
C PRO A 731 -22.52 15.63 -1.25
N PRO A 732 -23.37 15.69 -2.31
CA PRO A 732 -24.46 14.77 -2.63
C PRO A 732 -24.02 13.55 -3.47
N PHE A 733 -22.78 13.53 -3.95
CA PHE A 733 -22.35 12.62 -5.02
C PHE A 733 -21.48 11.44 -4.57
N GLY A 734 -21.05 11.39 -3.31
CA GLY A 734 -20.18 10.32 -2.82
C GLY A 734 -20.70 8.91 -3.14
N PHE A 735 -19.96 8.16 -3.96
CA PHE A 735 -20.32 6.82 -4.43
C PHE A 735 -20.62 5.84 -3.30
N ALA A 736 -19.90 5.93 -2.18
CA ALA A 736 -20.17 5.11 -1.00
C ALA A 736 -21.61 5.29 -0.49
N LEU A 737 -22.17 6.49 -0.60
CA LEU A 737 -23.53 6.81 -0.15
C LEU A 737 -24.56 6.15 -1.06
N PHE A 738 -24.32 6.13 -2.38
CA PHE A 738 -25.20 5.46 -3.34
C PHE A 738 -25.16 3.95 -3.21
N TYR A 739 -23.98 3.37 -2.97
CA TYR A 739 -23.83 1.94 -2.69
C TYR A 739 -24.59 1.54 -1.42
N LEU A 740 -24.44 2.31 -0.35
CA LEU A 740 -25.19 2.08 0.89
C LEU A 740 -26.69 2.26 0.66
N ARG A 741 -27.11 3.29 -0.09
CA ARG A 741 -28.52 3.52 -0.41
C ARG A 741 -29.12 2.35 -1.20
N GLY A 742 -28.35 1.71 -2.07
CA GLY A 742 -28.78 0.56 -2.86
C GLY A 742 -29.14 -0.67 -2.03
N VAL A 743 -28.59 -0.79 -0.82
CA VAL A 743 -28.87 -1.90 0.11
C VAL A 743 -29.66 -1.51 1.36
N ALA A 744 -29.81 -0.22 1.62
CA ALA A 744 -30.50 0.28 2.80
C ALA A 744 -32.02 0.00 2.74
N PRO A 745 -32.65 -0.39 3.86
CA PRO A 745 -34.09 -0.61 3.92
C PRO A 745 -34.86 0.70 3.70
N VAL A 746 -36.13 0.59 3.29
CA VAL A 746 -36.99 1.74 2.93
C VAL A 746 -37.18 2.75 4.07
N SER A 747 -36.99 2.33 5.33
CA SER A 747 -37.04 3.20 6.51
C SER A 747 -35.87 4.20 6.59
N VAL A 748 -34.76 3.95 5.88
CA VAL A 748 -33.58 4.82 5.86
C VAL A 748 -33.66 5.74 4.64
N THR A 749 -33.85 7.04 4.88
CA THR A 749 -33.91 8.03 3.82
C THR A 749 -32.50 8.47 3.37
N THR A 750 -32.37 8.98 2.15
CA THR A 750 -31.12 9.60 1.67
C THR A 750 -30.66 10.74 2.58
N GLY A 751 -31.62 11.49 3.15
CA GLY A 751 -31.32 12.54 4.14
C GLY A 751 -30.67 12.01 5.41
N HIS A 752 -31.04 10.80 5.88
CA HIS A 752 -30.38 10.16 7.01
C HIS A 752 -28.93 9.78 6.67
N ILE A 753 -28.70 9.25 5.47
CA ILE A 753 -27.35 8.88 5.00
C ILE A 753 -26.46 10.12 4.92
N TYR A 754 -26.95 11.21 4.31
CA TYR A 754 -26.18 12.46 4.17
C TYR A 754 -25.85 13.11 5.52
N ARG A 755 -26.81 13.18 6.44
CA ARG A 755 -26.56 13.70 7.80
C ARG A 755 -25.65 12.79 8.60
N GLY A 756 -25.78 11.48 8.41
CA GLY A 756 -24.96 10.47 9.05
C GLY A 756 -23.49 10.57 8.69
N VAL A 757 -23.19 10.87 7.42
CA VAL A 757 -21.81 10.87 6.93
C VAL A 757 -21.07 12.20 7.15
N LEU A 758 -21.80 13.31 7.26
CA LEU A 758 -21.22 14.67 7.38
C LEU A 758 -20.17 14.81 8.50
N PRO A 759 -20.36 14.23 9.70
CA PRO A 759 -19.33 14.22 10.75
C PRO A 759 -18.06 13.47 10.34
N PHE A 760 -18.18 12.37 9.60
CA PHE A 760 -17.03 11.60 9.12
C PHE A 760 -16.26 12.35 8.02
N VAL A 761 -16.96 13.05 7.13
CA VAL A 761 -16.33 13.95 6.16
C VAL A 761 -15.57 15.07 6.88
N ALA A 762 -16.15 15.66 7.94
CA ALA A 762 -15.45 16.66 8.75
C ALA A 762 -14.19 16.08 9.42
N ILE A 763 -14.24 14.84 9.92
CA ILE A 763 -13.07 14.14 10.46
C ILE A 763 -12.02 13.89 9.36
N GLN A 764 -12.42 13.55 8.14
CA GLN A 764 -11.49 13.39 7.02
C GLN A 764 -10.82 14.70 6.62
N MET A 765 -11.60 15.79 6.53
CA MET A 765 -11.05 17.12 6.25
C MET A 765 -10.08 17.57 7.35
N LEU A 766 -10.40 17.26 8.61
CA LEU A 766 -9.49 17.48 9.74
C LEU A 766 -8.24 16.60 9.64
N GLY A 767 -8.38 15.32 9.25
CA GLY A 767 -7.28 14.42 8.98
C GLY A 767 -6.36 14.95 7.89
N LEU A 768 -6.92 15.40 6.76
CA LEU A 768 -6.18 16.03 5.66
C LEU A 768 -5.45 17.30 6.13
N GLY A 769 -6.11 18.13 6.94
CA GLY A 769 -5.50 19.31 7.55
C GLY A 769 -4.37 18.95 8.52
N LEU A 770 -4.49 17.88 9.28
CA LEU A 770 -3.42 17.39 10.17
C LEU A 770 -2.23 16.84 9.38
N LEU A 771 -2.48 16.08 8.31
CA LEU A 771 -1.40 15.59 7.42
C LEU A 771 -0.71 16.75 6.69
N TRP A 772 -1.44 17.84 6.41
CA TRP A 772 -0.86 19.08 5.89
C TRP A 772 0.03 19.78 6.90
N LEU A 773 -0.41 19.92 8.14
CA LEU A 773 0.34 20.59 9.22
C LEU A 773 1.52 19.75 9.72
N PHE A 774 1.40 18.43 9.69
CA PHE A 774 2.39 17.48 10.19
C PHE A 774 2.73 16.41 9.13
N PRO A 775 3.52 16.76 8.09
CA PRO A 775 3.95 15.81 7.06
C PRO A 775 4.69 14.60 7.63
N SER A 776 5.33 14.75 8.80
CA SER A 776 6.05 13.70 9.51
C SER A 776 5.19 12.48 9.84
N ILE A 777 3.87 12.63 9.94
CA ILE A 777 2.95 11.48 10.15
C ILE A 777 3.06 10.48 8.98
N VAL A 778 3.30 10.98 7.77
CA VAL A 778 3.45 10.16 6.56
C VAL A 778 4.88 9.63 6.41
N THR A 779 5.89 10.42 6.78
CA THR A 779 7.29 10.06 6.52
C THR A 779 7.92 9.22 7.63
N ILE A 780 7.42 9.27 8.87
CA ILE A 780 8.07 8.63 10.03
C ILE A 780 8.25 7.11 9.89
N VAL A 781 7.23 6.39 9.41
CA VAL A 781 7.31 4.92 9.28
C VAL A 781 8.30 4.52 8.17
N PRO A 782 8.23 5.11 6.96
CA PRO A 782 9.28 4.91 5.95
C PRO A 782 10.69 5.22 6.47
N ASP A 783 10.89 6.39 7.08
CA ASP A 783 12.23 6.86 7.45
C ASP A 783 12.85 6.02 8.59
N LEU A 784 12.03 5.37 9.43
CA LEU A 784 12.48 4.44 10.46
C LEU A 784 12.85 3.05 9.90
N LEU A 785 12.20 2.63 8.83
CA LEU A 785 12.38 1.30 8.23
C LEU A 785 13.35 1.29 7.05
N SER A 786 13.70 2.45 6.49
CA SER A 786 14.56 2.59 5.31
C SER A 786 16.07 2.54 5.60
N ASN A 787 16.49 1.98 6.74
CA ASN A 787 17.91 1.84 7.13
C ASN A 787 18.45 0.44 6.84
#